data_AF-A0A917BSD7-F1
#
_entry.id   AF-A0A917BSD7-F1
#
_cell.length_a   1.000
_cell.length_b   1.000
_cell.length_c   1.000
_cell.angle_alpha   90.00
_cell.angle_beta   90.00
_cell.angle_gamma   90.00
#
_symmetry.space_group_name_H-M   'P 1'
#
loop_
_entity.id
_entity.type
_entity.pdbx_description
1 polymer ?
#
loop_
_entity_poly.entity_id
_entity_poly.type
_entity_poly.pdbx_seq_one_letter_code
_entity_poly.pdbx_strand_id
1 'polypeptide(L)'
;MALADAVAASPDRSTADRVAAVAPGMGLTGEERAALELAVVGRQDPGGAWLRHVLATAPSRPERPDRSRPFTDAEMDEAMATASRLADDPGMLEAPDGWEHLSRLEALPAPTAAQLLEGLVTRGGHDGLVAATRVAERVPTGRVGVDELLATAPSMPREDLLGLAVLLGRVPPERYLPALARALADRPDPILAELLQLMVEQRETYATAGAEPPPAAAPAPPPPAAAPAPPSEPVYRSGPRSAGPEAPAATPEATRTAYPRLDLTTGTARPDVVVVDTPFTVTVGLAPRKSAGLVSTGRFDLGEDPIDIVLTYDPGSLRLEGGERHTLTVTADDPYPTVDVTVTALYLEDAPAHRRIGVHYLRGSQVVAVAWRRFVAVDEASLVAAVPAPPADEAELLDLGPVLTEEAPDLVLAVCRADTGSGDRWVWSTYAADPTLPVTDAPDVATLDGEVAEFATATRRAVQFSTNAYSDFLTLAGRAERIGASVPAAVHQAVTALLTRSAADPAATAPTVLLLTEELQIPWELAALDPPPRTPWGGTSPFLGAHVAISRWPLTDRVPRPSPRTTVDVTSAAVVTADYSGIAGWGRLEAALAEADEVGQLFAPPATRVEPALTAVIDLMRGTPQADIVHVALHGQFDNQGEQEGIVLLDRGVDGVARAQFLTPVQLETGTLASGPFVFLNACQVGADERVLGGYGGFASTLLRIGASGVVAPLWNIDDVVASEVARAVYAAALGPPSAGDGDSLVTVAEAVRAQRARYQEDAVRSSTPGVIATLVAFQVFGHPRLRLRRAG
;
A
#
# COMPACT_ATOMS: atom_id res chain seq x y z
N MET A 1 4.78 13.75 28.57
CA MET A 1 3.70 13.56 29.56
C MET A 1 4.10 12.61 30.68
N ALA A 2 4.48 11.36 30.41
CA ALA A 2 4.87 10.38 31.45
C ALA A 2 5.93 10.90 32.43
N LEU A 3 6.93 11.66 31.95
CA LEU A 3 7.94 12.29 32.81
C LEU A 3 7.34 13.32 33.79
N ALA A 4 6.32 14.07 33.37
CA ALA A 4 5.63 15.04 34.23
C ALA A 4 4.89 14.34 35.36
N ASP A 5 4.25 13.21 35.03
CA ASP A 5 3.50 12.40 35.98
C ASP A 5 4.46 11.72 36.96
N ALA A 6 5.59 11.20 36.49
CA ALA A 6 6.65 10.63 37.33
C ALA A 6 7.27 11.67 38.27
N VAL A 7 7.59 12.88 37.78
CA VAL A 7 8.11 13.98 38.62
C VAL A 7 7.07 14.42 39.65
N ALA A 8 5.79 14.51 39.27
CA ALA A 8 4.71 14.88 40.18
C ALA A 8 4.45 13.82 41.26
N ALA A 9 4.58 12.54 40.91
CA ALA A 9 4.32 11.39 41.79
C ALA A 9 5.55 10.93 42.59
N SER A 10 6.75 11.42 42.30
CA SER A 10 7.99 10.92 42.91
C SER A 10 8.05 11.19 44.42
N PRO A 11 8.38 10.16 45.23
CA PRO A 11 8.55 10.32 46.68
C PRO A 11 9.84 11.06 47.04
N ASP A 12 10.86 11.09 46.17
CA ASP A 12 12.08 11.88 46.35
C ASP A 12 11.95 13.23 45.64
N ARG A 13 11.46 14.22 46.40
CA ARG A 13 11.29 15.60 45.92
C ARG A 13 12.60 16.25 45.52
N SER A 14 13.73 15.92 46.14
CA SER A 14 15.01 16.56 45.83
C SER A 14 15.51 16.20 44.43
N THR A 15 15.36 14.94 44.04
CA THR A 15 15.74 14.47 42.70
C THR A 15 14.70 14.89 41.67
N ALA A 16 13.40 14.78 41.99
CA ALA A 16 12.31 15.16 41.10
C ALA A 16 12.32 16.66 40.77
N ASP A 17 12.54 17.53 41.76
CA ASP A 17 12.59 18.99 41.55
C ASP A 17 13.81 19.39 40.70
N ARG A 18 14.94 18.67 40.83
CA ARG A 18 16.12 18.87 39.97
C ARG A 18 15.87 18.44 38.53
N VAL A 19 15.26 17.28 38.30
CA VAL A 19 14.84 16.85 36.96
C VAL A 19 13.84 17.84 36.37
N ALA A 20 12.89 18.33 37.17
CA ALA A 20 11.89 19.31 36.75
C ALA A 20 12.51 20.63 36.31
N ALA A 21 13.58 21.08 36.97
CA ALA A 21 14.28 22.31 36.65
C ALA A 21 15.15 22.20 35.39
N VAL A 22 15.71 21.02 35.11
CA VAL A 22 16.68 20.81 34.03
C VAL A 22 16.01 20.39 32.71
N ALA A 23 14.96 19.56 32.76
CA ALA A 23 14.33 19.01 31.55
C ALA A 23 13.86 20.05 30.50
N PRO A 24 13.38 21.27 30.86
CA PRO A 24 13.05 22.29 29.87
C PRO A 24 14.23 22.67 28.97
N GLY A 25 15.47 22.60 29.47
CA GLY A 25 16.68 22.91 28.71
C GLY A 25 16.93 21.99 27.50
N MET A 26 16.23 20.86 27.39
CA MET A 26 16.39 19.92 26.26
C MET A 26 15.90 20.47 24.91
N GLY A 27 15.08 21.53 24.94
CA GLY A 27 14.47 22.14 23.77
C GLY A 27 13.32 21.34 23.16
N LEU A 28 12.55 21.99 22.30
CA LEU A 28 11.41 21.42 21.56
C LEU A 28 11.52 21.78 20.07
N THR A 29 11.31 20.81 19.19
CA THR A 29 11.04 21.05 17.77
C THR A 29 9.67 21.71 17.58
N GLY A 30 9.39 22.20 16.37
CA GLY A 30 8.08 22.78 16.03
C GLY A 30 6.93 21.80 16.23
N GLU A 31 7.12 20.55 15.80
CA GLU A 31 6.15 19.47 15.94
C GLU A 31 5.94 19.07 17.42
N GLU A 32 7.01 18.89 18.19
CA GLU A 32 6.93 18.55 19.62
C GLU A 32 6.25 19.65 20.44
N ARG A 33 6.50 20.92 20.11
CA ARG A 33 5.85 22.06 20.75
C ARG A 33 4.35 22.06 20.48
N ALA A 34 3.94 21.88 19.22
CA ALA A 34 2.53 21.80 18.85
C ALA A 34 1.80 20.62 19.52
N ALA A 35 2.44 19.45 19.54
CA ALA A 35 1.90 18.27 20.22
C ALA A 35 1.77 18.48 21.74
N LEU A 36 2.76 19.12 22.36
CA LEU A 36 2.75 19.39 23.80
C LEU A 36 1.73 20.48 24.17
N GLU A 37 1.55 21.52 23.34
CA GLU A 37 0.50 22.53 23.51
C GLU A 37 -0.89 21.87 23.56
N LEU A 38 -1.15 20.93 22.64
CA LEU A 38 -2.40 20.18 22.59
C LEU A 38 -2.58 19.28 23.83
N ALA A 39 -1.51 18.59 24.26
CA ALA A 39 -1.54 17.65 25.37
C ALA A 39 -1.73 18.30 26.76
N VAL A 40 -1.44 19.60 26.87
CA VAL A 40 -1.57 20.37 28.11
C VAL A 40 -2.96 20.97 28.28
N VAL A 41 -3.76 21.06 27.20
CA VAL A 41 -5.14 21.56 27.24
C VAL A 41 -5.97 20.72 28.21
N GLY A 42 -6.57 21.38 29.20
CA GLY A 42 -7.45 20.74 30.19
C GLY A 42 -6.75 20.10 31.40
N ARG A 43 -5.41 20.01 31.43
CA ARG A 43 -4.68 19.47 32.60
C ARG A 43 -4.52 20.51 33.70
N GLN A 44 -5.20 20.31 34.83
CA GLN A 44 -5.12 21.19 36.02
C GLN A 44 -4.26 20.62 37.16
N ASP A 45 -3.68 19.44 36.96
CA ASP A 45 -2.80 18.77 37.92
C ASP A 45 -1.36 19.37 37.94
N PRO A 46 -0.55 19.07 38.97
CA PRO A 46 0.84 19.55 39.06
C PRO A 46 1.73 19.20 37.86
N GLY A 47 1.51 18.05 37.23
CA GLY A 47 2.22 17.66 36.00
C GLY A 47 1.83 18.56 34.81
N GLY A 48 0.54 18.91 34.70
CA GLY A 48 0.05 19.90 33.74
C GLY A 48 0.64 21.30 33.94
N ALA A 49 0.84 21.73 35.19
CA ALA A 49 1.49 23.00 35.51
C ALA A 49 2.97 23.02 35.08
N TRP A 50 3.68 21.91 35.31
CA TRP A 50 5.07 21.76 34.86
C TRP A 50 5.20 21.71 33.34
N LEU A 51 4.32 20.99 32.63
CA LEU A 51 4.33 20.96 31.17
C LEU A 51 4.07 22.33 30.53
N ARG A 52 3.21 23.18 31.14
CA ARG A 52 3.07 24.59 30.75
C ARG A 52 4.35 25.39 30.92
N HIS A 53 5.07 25.14 32.01
CA HIS A 53 6.37 25.77 32.26
C HIS A 53 7.41 25.33 31.21
N VAL A 54 7.46 24.04 30.87
CA VAL A 54 8.31 23.50 29.80
C VAL A 54 7.99 24.18 28.46
N LEU A 55 6.70 24.26 28.08
CA LEU A 55 6.27 24.97 26.86
C LEU A 55 6.74 26.43 26.83
N ALA A 56 6.66 27.13 27.97
CA ALA A 56 7.03 28.54 28.05
C ALA A 56 8.55 28.78 28.02
N THR A 57 9.37 27.81 28.43
CA THR A 57 10.80 28.02 28.71
C THR A 57 11.75 27.21 27.84
N ALA A 58 11.30 26.11 27.23
CA ALA A 58 12.15 25.26 26.40
C ALA A 58 12.57 26.00 25.11
N PRO A 59 13.85 25.98 24.72
CA PRO A 59 14.33 26.59 23.49
C PRO A 59 13.79 25.88 22.24
N SER A 60 13.67 26.58 21.11
CA SER A 60 13.26 26.00 19.82
C SER A 60 14.41 25.24 19.14
N ARG A 61 14.12 24.06 18.57
CA ARG A 61 15.10 23.19 17.93
C ARG A 61 14.81 23.02 16.42
N PRO A 62 15.81 23.16 15.53
CA PRO A 62 15.64 22.87 14.11
C PRO A 62 15.57 21.35 13.84
N GLU A 63 14.76 20.95 12.86
CA GLU A 63 14.72 19.57 12.35
C GLU A 63 16.02 19.22 11.62
N ARG A 64 16.53 18.00 11.84
CA ARG A 64 17.80 17.56 11.24
C ARG A 64 17.50 16.91 9.88
N PRO A 65 18.05 17.41 8.76
CA PRO A 65 17.84 16.78 7.46
C PRO A 65 18.55 15.43 7.38
N ASP A 66 17.84 14.39 6.95
CA ASP A 66 18.43 13.10 6.61
C ASP A 66 19.19 13.22 5.28
N ARG A 67 20.46 12.85 5.27
CA ARG A 67 21.37 13.02 4.12
C ARG A 67 22.29 11.82 3.99
N SER A 68 21.75 10.63 3.77
CA SER A 68 22.57 9.47 3.41
C SER A 68 22.09 8.81 2.12
N ARG A 69 23.07 8.47 1.27
CA ARG A 69 22.87 7.60 0.09
C ARG A 69 22.72 6.15 0.57
N PRO A 70 22.01 5.28 -0.17
CA PRO A 70 21.99 3.86 0.14
C PRO A 70 23.39 3.23 0.02
N PHE A 71 23.70 2.30 0.92
CA PHE A 71 24.95 1.52 0.94
C PHE A 71 24.78 0.19 0.19
N THR A 72 25.87 -0.35 -0.33
CA THR A 72 25.91 -1.66 -1.01
C THR A 72 26.08 -2.82 -0.02
N ASP A 73 25.69 -4.04 -0.41
CA ASP A 73 25.82 -5.24 0.41
C ASP A 73 27.27 -5.48 0.88
N ALA A 74 28.26 -5.19 0.02
CA ALA A 74 29.68 -5.31 0.35
C ALA A 74 30.13 -4.28 1.42
N GLU A 75 29.63 -3.04 1.34
CA GLU A 75 29.88 -2.01 2.36
C GLU A 75 29.23 -2.41 3.70
N MET A 76 28.04 -3.01 3.67
CA MET A 76 27.33 -3.50 4.86
C MET A 76 28.04 -4.70 5.52
N ASP A 77 28.52 -5.67 4.73
CA ASP A 77 29.29 -6.81 5.22
C ASP A 77 30.61 -6.37 5.89
N GLU A 78 31.31 -5.42 5.27
CA GLU A 78 32.53 -4.83 5.83
C GLU A 78 32.24 -4.03 7.12
N ALA A 79 31.11 -3.33 7.18
CA ALA A 79 30.64 -2.63 8.37
C ALA A 79 30.33 -3.61 9.51
N MET A 80 29.64 -4.72 9.22
CA MET A 80 29.32 -5.76 10.20
C MET A 80 30.58 -6.47 10.74
N ALA A 81 31.54 -6.77 9.87
CA ALA A 81 32.83 -7.33 10.28
C ALA A 81 33.65 -6.35 11.13
N THR A 82 33.60 -5.06 10.81
CA THR A 82 34.26 -4.00 11.58
C THR A 82 33.58 -3.80 12.95
N ALA A 83 32.25 -3.86 13.00
CA ALA A 83 31.49 -3.82 14.25
C ALA A 83 31.81 -4.98 15.19
N SER A 84 31.93 -6.20 14.65
CA SER A 84 32.30 -7.37 15.45
C SER A 84 33.69 -7.21 16.07
N ARG A 85 34.68 -6.73 15.30
CA ARG A 85 36.03 -6.48 15.82
C ARG A 85 36.04 -5.37 16.87
N LEU A 86 35.26 -4.31 16.66
CA LEU A 86 35.15 -3.20 17.59
C LEU A 86 34.48 -3.61 18.92
N ALA A 87 33.52 -4.54 18.88
CA ALA A 87 32.92 -5.08 20.08
C ALA A 87 33.91 -5.90 20.94
N ASP A 88 34.90 -6.53 20.30
CA ASP A 88 35.93 -7.33 20.98
C ASP A 88 37.14 -6.48 21.45
N ASP A 89 37.49 -5.42 20.71
CA ASP A 89 38.58 -4.50 21.03
C ASP A 89 38.16 -3.02 20.83
N PRO A 90 37.54 -2.39 21.84
CA PRO A 90 37.15 -0.97 21.77
C PRO A 90 38.33 -0.01 21.52
N GLY A 91 39.54 -0.41 21.92
CA GLY A 91 40.76 0.38 21.78
C GLY A 91 41.22 0.56 20.33
N MET A 92 40.68 -0.22 19.38
CA MET A 92 41.03 -0.12 17.96
C MET A 92 40.75 1.26 17.34
N LEU A 93 39.83 2.04 17.93
CA LEU A 93 39.54 3.41 17.48
C LEU A 93 40.58 4.45 17.93
N GLU A 94 41.49 4.10 18.82
CA GLU A 94 42.62 4.95 19.25
C GLU A 94 43.89 4.73 18.41
N ALA A 95 43.88 3.73 17.52
CA ALA A 95 44.96 3.49 16.57
C ALA A 95 45.01 4.60 15.49
N PRO A 96 46.17 4.84 14.84
CA PRO A 96 46.31 5.87 13.79
C PRO A 96 45.32 5.73 12.62
N ASP A 97 44.82 4.53 12.37
CA ASP A 97 43.82 4.15 11.36
C ASP A 97 42.37 4.10 11.89
N GLY A 98 42.13 4.50 13.15
CA GLY A 98 40.82 4.47 13.81
C GLY A 98 39.70 5.19 13.04
N TRP A 99 40.05 6.24 12.29
CA TRP A 99 39.10 6.99 11.45
C TRP A 99 38.57 6.16 10.26
N GLU A 100 39.38 5.26 9.70
CA GLU A 100 38.99 4.40 8.58
C GLU A 100 37.98 3.35 9.05
N HIS A 101 38.18 2.81 10.25
CA HIS A 101 37.20 1.92 10.90
C HIS A 101 35.89 2.64 11.19
N LEU A 102 35.92 3.90 11.65
CA LEU A 102 34.71 4.71 11.88
C LEU A 102 33.93 5.00 10.60
N SER A 103 34.61 5.30 9.49
CA SER A 103 33.95 5.53 8.20
C SER A 103 33.27 4.27 7.65
N ARG A 104 33.86 3.08 7.87
CA ARG A 104 33.23 1.81 7.47
C ARG A 104 31.94 1.51 8.24
N LEU A 105 31.82 2.00 9.48
CA LEU A 105 30.63 1.77 10.31
C LEU A 105 29.41 2.58 9.85
N GLU A 106 29.57 3.59 8.97
CA GLU A 106 28.44 4.37 8.42
C GLU A 106 27.40 3.49 7.71
N ALA A 107 27.83 2.36 7.14
CA ALA A 107 26.96 1.39 6.47
C ALA A 107 26.28 0.39 7.43
N LEU A 108 26.43 0.53 8.76
CA LEU A 108 25.81 -0.39 9.71
C LEU A 108 24.27 -0.29 9.70
N PRO A 109 23.56 -1.43 9.62
CA PRO A 109 22.14 -1.46 9.88
C PRO A 109 21.78 -0.91 11.26
N ALA A 110 20.70 -0.13 11.36
CA ALA A 110 20.29 0.50 12.62
C ALA A 110 20.12 -0.46 13.83
N PRO A 111 19.61 -1.70 13.68
CA PRO A 111 19.59 -2.68 14.78
C PRO A 111 20.98 -3.07 15.25
N THR A 112 21.90 -3.31 14.30
CA THR A 112 23.27 -3.73 14.59
C THR A 112 24.08 -2.59 15.21
N ALA A 113 23.90 -1.36 14.72
CA ALA A 113 24.46 -0.15 15.32
C ALA A 113 23.99 0.03 16.77
N ALA A 114 22.69 -0.20 17.04
CA ALA A 114 22.15 -0.15 18.40
C ALA A 114 22.78 -1.21 19.32
N GLN A 115 22.83 -2.47 18.87
CA GLN A 115 23.45 -3.57 19.63
C GLN A 115 24.95 -3.33 19.91
N LEU A 116 25.68 -2.77 18.94
CA LEU A 116 27.07 -2.40 19.09
C LEU A 116 27.24 -1.31 20.15
N LEU A 117 26.47 -0.21 20.05
CA LEU A 117 26.53 0.90 21.01
C LEU A 117 26.17 0.45 22.43
N GLU A 118 25.11 -0.34 22.59
CA GLU A 118 24.75 -0.94 23.89
C GLU A 118 25.86 -1.85 24.42
N GLY A 119 26.41 -2.71 23.56
CA GLY A 119 27.49 -3.63 23.92
C GLY A 119 28.75 -2.90 24.39
N LEU A 120 29.15 -1.85 23.69
CA LEU A 120 30.32 -1.02 24.02
C LEU A 120 30.16 -0.35 25.38
N VAL A 121 28.97 0.21 25.67
CA VAL A 121 28.72 0.88 26.96
C VAL A 121 28.57 -0.10 28.11
N THR A 122 27.88 -1.22 27.91
CA THR A 122 27.57 -2.17 28.98
C THR A 122 28.71 -3.13 29.31
N ARG A 123 29.60 -3.43 28.35
CA ARG A 123 30.68 -4.43 28.52
C ARG A 123 32.09 -3.87 28.40
N GLY A 124 32.27 -2.71 27.77
CA GLY A 124 33.61 -2.19 27.43
C GLY A 124 34.23 -1.23 28.44
N GLY A 125 33.56 -0.91 29.55
CA GLY A 125 34.09 0.03 30.55
C GLY A 125 34.35 1.43 29.97
N HIS A 126 35.35 2.14 30.50
CA HIS A 126 35.73 3.49 30.04
C HIS A 126 36.06 3.53 28.53
N ASP A 127 36.89 2.60 28.07
CA ASP A 127 37.33 2.54 26.66
C ASP A 127 36.15 2.22 25.72
N GLY A 128 35.24 1.34 26.15
CA GLY A 128 33.99 1.06 25.45
C GLY A 128 33.08 2.27 25.34
N LEU A 129 32.98 3.07 26.40
CA LEU A 129 32.19 4.30 26.37
C LEU A 129 32.78 5.37 25.44
N VAL A 130 34.10 5.55 25.47
CA VAL A 130 34.82 6.43 24.53
C VAL A 130 34.57 5.98 23.09
N ALA A 131 34.70 4.67 22.81
CA ALA A 131 34.38 4.11 21.50
C ALA A 131 32.92 4.35 21.10
N ALA A 132 31.95 4.12 22.00
CA ALA A 132 30.54 4.33 21.73
C ALA A 132 30.21 5.79 21.36
N THR A 133 30.83 6.76 22.03
CA THR A 133 30.63 8.18 21.69
C THR A 133 31.12 8.53 20.29
N ARG A 134 32.25 7.96 19.84
CA ARG A 134 32.80 8.16 18.48
C ARG A 134 31.95 7.47 17.42
N VAL A 135 31.50 6.24 17.69
CA VAL A 135 30.63 5.47 16.77
C VAL A 135 29.30 6.20 16.56
N ALA A 136 28.70 6.72 17.63
CA ALA A 136 27.44 7.46 17.59
C ALA A 136 27.49 8.77 16.77
N GLU A 137 28.67 9.23 16.35
CA GLU A 137 28.80 10.37 15.43
C GLU A 137 28.52 9.99 13.98
N ARG A 138 28.64 8.71 13.64
CA ARG A 138 28.61 8.20 12.26
C ARG A 138 27.46 7.24 11.99
N VAL A 139 26.84 6.68 13.02
CA VAL A 139 25.78 5.67 12.88
C VAL A 139 24.45 6.12 13.51
N PRO A 140 23.31 5.59 13.03
CA PRO A 140 22.01 5.93 13.61
C PRO A 140 21.89 5.52 15.08
N THR A 141 21.55 6.49 15.95
CA THR A 141 21.30 6.27 17.38
C THR A 141 19.83 5.99 17.71
N GLY A 142 18.95 6.05 16.70
CA GLY A 142 17.50 5.99 16.84
C GLY A 142 16.96 4.67 17.39
N ARG A 143 17.76 3.59 17.45
CA ARG A 143 17.37 2.26 17.95
C ARG A 143 18.06 1.81 19.24
N VAL A 144 18.97 2.61 19.80
CA VAL A 144 19.68 2.30 21.06
C VAL A 144 18.70 2.07 22.22
N GLY A 145 18.95 1.03 23.02
CA GLY A 145 18.24 0.63 24.23
C GLY A 145 18.51 1.60 25.38
N VAL A 146 17.63 2.59 25.51
CA VAL A 146 17.85 3.68 26.46
C VAL A 146 17.64 3.24 27.91
N ASP A 147 16.68 2.33 28.15
CA ASP A 147 16.39 1.83 29.49
C ASP A 147 17.61 1.08 30.06
N GLU A 148 18.28 0.26 29.23
CA GLU A 148 19.50 -0.46 29.58
C GLU A 148 20.66 0.49 29.88
N LEU A 149 20.86 1.51 29.04
CA LEU A 149 21.91 2.51 29.25
C LEU A 149 21.67 3.33 30.52
N LEU A 150 20.44 3.78 30.77
CA LEU A 150 20.09 4.50 32.00
C LEU A 150 20.29 3.64 33.26
N ALA A 151 20.05 2.34 33.17
CA ALA A 151 20.26 1.41 34.28
C ALA A 151 21.74 1.26 34.68
N THR A 152 22.68 1.55 33.77
CA THR A 152 24.12 1.50 34.07
C THR A 152 24.64 2.76 34.79
N ALA A 153 23.98 3.91 34.62
CA ALA A 153 24.45 5.20 35.12
C ALA A 153 24.76 5.22 36.64
N PRO A 154 23.94 4.62 37.53
CA PRO A 154 24.22 4.63 38.98
C PRO A 154 25.50 3.90 39.39
N SER A 155 26.02 3.03 38.51
CA SER A 155 27.24 2.24 38.76
C SER A 155 28.49 2.80 38.08
N MET A 156 28.35 3.86 37.28
CA MET A 156 29.44 4.45 36.52
C MET A 156 30.26 5.45 37.36
N PRO A 157 31.59 5.52 37.16
CA PRO A 157 32.41 6.64 37.61
C PRO A 157 31.86 7.98 37.10
N ARG A 158 32.03 9.04 37.88
CA ARG A 158 31.54 10.37 37.51
C ARG A 158 32.16 10.91 36.22
N GLU A 159 33.40 10.53 35.94
CA GLU A 159 34.11 10.87 34.70
C GLU A 159 33.48 10.22 33.45
N ASP A 160 32.82 9.07 33.61
CA ASP A 160 32.15 8.33 32.54
C ASP A 160 30.71 8.84 32.29
N LEU A 161 30.07 9.45 33.29
CA LEU A 161 28.73 10.03 33.12
C LEU A 161 28.66 11.07 31.99
N LEU A 162 29.76 11.81 31.75
CA LEU A 162 29.84 12.74 30.62
C LEU A 162 29.80 12.01 29.27
N GLY A 163 30.53 10.91 29.13
CA GLY A 163 30.51 10.09 27.90
C GLY A 163 29.11 9.51 27.64
N LEU A 164 28.43 9.04 28.69
CA LEU A 164 27.05 8.56 28.59
C LEU A 164 26.09 9.69 28.22
N ALA A 165 26.26 10.89 28.78
CA ALA A 165 25.47 12.07 28.42
C ALA A 165 25.67 12.50 26.96
N VAL A 166 26.91 12.42 26.45
CA VAL A 166 27.24 12.71 25.04
C VAL A 166 26.55 11.73 24.09
N LEU A 167 26.49 10.45 24.45
CA LEU A 167 25.80 9.41 23.68
C LEU A 167 24.27 9.59 23.74
N LEU A 168 23.68 9.67 24.93
CA LEU A 168 22.24 9.84 25.12
C LEU A 168 21.74 11.19 24.57
N GLY A 169 22.59 12.22 24.59
CA GLY A 169 22.33 13.51 23.98
C GLY A 169 22.09 13.42 22.47
N ARG A 170 22.63 12.39 21.79
CA ARG A 170 22.38 12.11 20.36
C ARG A 170 21.14 11.24 20.13
N VAL A 171 20.55 10.66 21.16
CA VAL A 171 19.31 9.87 21.06
C VAL A 171 18.09 10.82 21.01
N PRO A 172 17.07 10.53 20.20
CA PRO A 172 15.88 11.38 20.15
C PRO A 172 15.12 11.46 21.51
N PRO A 173 14.64 12.66 21.92
CA PRO A 173 13.85 12.88 23.15
C PRO A 173 12.69 11.94 23.40
N GLU A 174 11.94 11.63 22.37
CA GLU A 174 10.80 10.74 22.39
C GLU A 174 11.16 9.31 22.87
N ARG A 175 12.44 8.93 22.79
CA ARG A 175 12.91 7.62 23.26
C ARG A 175 13.47 7.66 24.68
N TYR A 176 14.27 8.67 25.03
CA TYR A 176 14.87 8.71 26.37
C TYR A 176 13.97 9.33 27.44
N LEU A 177 13.04 10.23 27.11
CA LEU A 177 12.15 10.85 28.10
C LEU A 177 11.19 9.85 28.76
N PRO A 178 10.55 8.90 28.03
CA PRO A 178 9.77 7.84 28.65
C PRO A 178 10.63 6.87 29.49
N ALA A 179 11.84 6.55 29.02
CA ALA A 179 12.77 5.70 29.75
C ALA A 179 13.23 6.36 31.07
N LEU A 180 13.55 7.66 31.02
CA LEU A 180 13.85 8.46 32.20
C LEU A 180 12.66 8.53 33.16
N ALA A 181 11.43 8.67 32.65
CA ALA A 181 10.23 8.64 33.47
C ALA A 181 10.05 7.31 34.21
N ARG A 182 10.31 6.18 33.53
CA ARG A 182 10.30 4.84 34.14
C ARG A 182 11.40 4.68 35.18
N ALA A 183 12.63 5.11 34.86
CA ALA A 183 13.76 5.02 35.79
C ALA A 183 13.51 5.84 37.07
N LEU A 184 12.94 7.04 36.95
CA LEU A 184 12.56 7.87 38.10
C LEU A 184 11.42 7.28 38.92
N ALA A 185 10.47 6.58 38.28
CA ALA A 185 9.38 5.90 38.96
C ALA A 185 9.83 4.63 39.69
N ASP A 186 10.81 3.90 39.12
CA ASP A 186 11.35 2.66 39.69
C ASP A 186 12.33 2.94 40.84
N ARG A 187 13.36 3.77 40.60
CA ARG A 187 14.37 4.14 41.59
C ARG A 187 14.84 5.59 41.38
N PRO A 188 14.32 6.56 42.15
CA PRO A 188 14.79 7.94 42.06
C PRO A 188 16.23 8.01 42.57
N ASP A 189 17.16 8.29 41.66
CA ASP A 189 18.59 8.42 41.94
C ASP A 189 19.07 9.83 41.52
N PRO A 190 19.77 10.59 42.39
CA PRO A 190 20.33 11.89 42.06
C PRO A 190 21.23 11.90 40.81
N ILE A 191 21.86 10.76 40.48
CA ILE A 191 22.71 10.61 39.28
C ILE A 191 21.89 10.81 38.00
N LEU A 192 20.61 10.45 37.98
CA LEU A 192 19.75 10.66 36.79
C LEU A 192 19.50 12.15 36.51
N ALA A 193 19.41 12.98 37.56
CA ALA A 193 19.28 14.43 37.42
C ALA A 193 20.59 15.06 36.93
N GLU A 194 21.74 14.58 37.43
CA GLU A 194 23.07 15.00 36.98
C GLU A 194 23.31 14.61 35.52
N LEU A 195 22.95 13.39 35.11
CA LEU A 195 23.04 12.92 33.74
C LEU A 195 22.20 13.77 32.78
N LEU A 196 20.95 14.07 33.16
CA LEU A 196 20.09 14.94 32.36
C LEU A 196 20.67 16.35 32.20
N GLN A 197 21.31 16.88 33.24
CA GLN A 197 21.96 18.19 33.17
C GLN A 197 23.13 18.19 32.18
N LEU A 198 23.97 17.16 32.24
CA LEU A 198 25.07 17.00 31.29
C LEU A 198 24.54 16.84 29.85
N MET A 199 23.42 16.16 29.64
CA MET A 199 22.78 16.02 28.33
C MET A 199 22.28 17.35 27.76
N VAL A 200 21.70 18.22 28.60
CA VAL A 200 21.29 19.58 28.21
C VAL A 200 22.52 20.39 27.74
N GLU A 201 23.57 20.41 28.55
CA GLU A 201 24.81 21.18 28.28
C GLU A 201 25.49 20.74 26.97
N GLN A 202 25.52 19.43 26.68
CA GLN A 202 26.08 18.92 25.43
C GLN A 202 25.23 19.32 24.20
N ARG A 203 23.91 19.36 24.34
CA ARG A 203 23.01 19.70 23.22
C ARG A 203 23.07 21.16 22.82
N GLU A 204 23.23 22.08 23.77
CA GLU A 204 23.45 23.50 23.48
C GLU A 204 24.73 23.72 22.66
N THR A 205 25.75 22.91 22.90
CA THR A 205 27.02 22.91 22.15
C THR A 205 26.82 22.46 20.69
N TYR A 206 25.88 21.55 20.41
CA TYR A 206 25.58 21.09 19.04
C TYR A 206 24.66 22.04 18.26
N ALA A 207 23.75 22.75 18.93
CA ALA A 207 22.79 23.65 18.29
C ALA A 207 23.44 24.94 17.74
N THR A 208 24.53 25.41 18.35
CA THR A 208 25.25 26.63 17.95
C THR A 208 26.16 26.45 16.72
N ALA A 209 26.44 25.21 16.30
CA ALA A 209 27.34 24.92 15.18
C ALA A 209 26.66 24.87 13.80
N GLY A 210 25.32 24.98 13.71
CA GLY A 210 24.57 24.66 12.48
C GLY A 210 23.52 25.66 12.01
N ALA A 211 23.50 26.91 12.50
CA ALA A 211 22.42 27.85 12.21
C ALA A 211 22.78 28.96 11.20
N GLU A 212 22.15 28.97 10.02
CA GLU A 212 21.76 30.19 9.33
C GLU A 212 20.34 30.01 8.74
N PRO A 213 19.35 30.89 9.01
CA PRO A 213 17.97 30.69 8.55
C PRO A 213 17.48 31.76 7.55
N PRO A 214 16.40 31.50 6.79
CA PRO A 214 15.49 32.54 6.31
C PRO A 214 14.05 32.38 6.86
N PRO A 215 13.19 33.42 6.77
CA PRO A 215 12.09 33.67 7.71
C PRO A 215 10.69 33.23 7.24
N ALA A 216 9.79 33.11 8.21
CA ALA A 216 8.41 32.61 8.13
C ALA A 216 7.35 33.66 7.73
N ALA A 217 6.21 33.18 7.21
CA ALA A 217 4.95 33.92 7.08
C ALA A 217 3.84 33.23 7.91
N ALA A 218 2.98 34.02 8.55
CA ALA A 218 2.00 33.59 9.56
C ALA A 218 0.60 33.24 8.99
N PRO A 219 -0.19 32.35 9.66
CA PRO A 219 -1.55 31.98 9.24
C PRO A 219 -2.68 32.71 10.00
N ALA A 220 -3.90 32.64 9.46
CA ALA A 220 -5.14 33.22 9.99
C ALA A 220 -6.06 32.16 10.70
N PRO A 221 -7.05 32.56 11.53
CA PRO A 221 -7.72 31.67 12.49
C PRO A 221 -9.05 31.03 11.99
N PRO A 222 -9.54 29.93 12.63
CA PRO A 222 -10.72 29.18 12.20
C PRO A 222 -12.04 29.54 12.96
N PRO A 223 -13.23 29.18 12.43
CA PRO A 223 -14.53 29.30 13.12
C PRO A 223 -14.96 28.01 13.87
N PRO A 224 -15.98 28.07 14.76
CA PRO A 224 -16.24 27.05 15.78
C PRO A 224 -17.19 25.90 15.35
N ALA A 225 -16.99 24.76 16.04
CA ALA A 225 -17.59 23.45 15.80
C ALA A 225 -19.03 23.28 16.33
N ALA A 226 -19.78 22.36 15.71
CA ALA A 226 -21.06 21.83 16.18
C ALA A 226 -20.91 20.35 16.61
N ALA A 227 -21.72 19.93 17.59
CA ALA A 227 -21.59 18.67 18.34
C ALA A 227 -22.01 17.40 17.58
N PRO A 228 -21.42 16.22 17.91
CA PRO A 228 -21.61 14.97 17.17
C PRO A 228 -22.80 14.12 17.66
N ALA A 229 -23.31 13.30 16.73
CA ALA A 229 -24.34 12.27 16.92
C ALA A 229 -23.68 10.87 17.03
N PRO A 230 -24.37 9.83 17.57
CA PRO A 230 -23.76 8.53 17.88
C PRO A 230 -23.41 7.69 16.63
N PRO A 231 -22.48 6.71 16.77
CA PRO A 231 -21.96 5.92 15.65
C PRO A 231 -23.05 5.03 15.03
N SER A 232 -23.18 5.12 13.71
CA SER A 232 -24.13 4.33 12.90
C SER A 232 -23.58 2.94 12.58
N GLU A 233 -24.44 1.92 12.67
CA GLU A 233 -24.20 0.57 12.15
C GLU A 233 -23.76 0.60 10.67
N PRO A 234 -22.98 -0.39 10.18
CA PRO A 234 -22.60 -0.47 8.77
C PRO A 234 -23.85 -0.49 7.90
N VAL A 235 -23.99 0.55 7.06
CA VAL A 235 -25.11 0.70 6.14
C VAL A 235 -24.83 -0.16 4.91
N TYR A 236 -25.44 -1.34 4.86
CA TYR A 236 -25.58 -2.12 3.64
C TYR A 236 -26.83 -1.62 2.92
N ARG A 237 -26.66 -1.03 1.74
CA ARG A 237 -27.80 -0.82 0.83
C ARG A 237 -27.66 -1.83 -0.28
N SER A 238 -28.39 -2.93 -0.15
CA SER A 238 -28.73 -3.79 -1.26
C SER A 238 -30.08 -3.38 -1.80
N GLY A 239 -30.11 -2.96 -3.06
CA GLY A 239 -31.30 -3.07 -3.87
C GLY A 239 -30.91 -3.87 -5.11
N PRO A 240 -31.74 -4.81 -5.61
CA PRO A 240 -31.66 -5.09 -7.03
C PRO A 240 -31.86 -3.74 -7.70
N ARG A 241 -30.82 -3.22 -8.36
CA ARG A 241 -31.07 -2.24 -9.40
C ARG A 241 -31.94 -3.02 -10.38
N SER A 242 -33.23 -2.69 -10.45
CA SER A 242 -34.13 -3.31 -11.40
C SER A 242 -33.39 -3.34 -12.71
N ALA A 243 -33.15 -4.54 -13.25
CA ALA A 243 -32.75 -4.66 -14.63
C ALA A 243 -33.63 -3.67 -15.39
N GLY A 244 -33.02 -2.69 -16.04
CA GLY A 244 -33.76 -1.88 -17.00
C GLY A 244 -34.53 -2.87 -17.88
N PRO A 245 -35.78 -2.54 -18.27
CA PRO A 245 -36.71 -3.50 -18.84
C PRO A 245 -35.97 -4.44 -19.77
N GLU A 246 -36.01 -5.74 -19.43
CA GLU A 246 -35.41 -6.81 -20.20
C GLU A 246 -35.77 -6.54 -21.66
N ALA A 247 -34.78 -6.10 -22.44
CA ALA A 247 -35.00 -5.76 -23.82
C ALA A 247 -35.60 -7.03 -24.45
N PRO A 248 -36.73 -6.92 -25.18
CA PRO A 248 -37.40 -8.08 -25.72
C PRO A 248 -36.35 -8.90 -26.47
N ALA A 249 -36.26 -10.20 -26.16
CA ALA A 249 -35.27 -11.11 -26.75
C ALA A 249 -35.18 -10.83 -28.26
N ALA A 250 -34.12 -10.10 -28.64
CA ALA A 250 -33.88 -9.79 -30.01
C ALA A 250 -33.64 -11.13 -30.69
N THR A 251 -34.38 -11.37 -31.78
CA THR A 251 -34.05 -12.40 -32.77
C THR A 251 -32.53 -12.40 -32.93
N PRO A 252 -31.82 -13.54 -32.89
CA PRO A 252 -30.36 -13.53 -32.91
C PRO A 252 -29.89 -12.79 -34.15
N GLU A 253 -29.47 -11.54 -33.94
CA GLU A 253 -28.81 -10.73 -34.95
C GLU A 253 -27.54 -11.49 -35.33
N ALA A 254 -27.20 -11.46 -36.61
CA ALA A 254 -26.04 -12.17 -37.11
C ALA A 254 -24.77 -11.55 -36.50
N THR A 255 -24.33 -12.09 -35.36
CA THR A 255 -23.12 -11.63 -34.68
C THR A 255 -21.91 -11.98 -35.54
N ARG A 256 -21.07 -10.97 -35.81
CA ARG A 256 -19.84 -11.14 -36.58
C ARG A 256 -18.66 -11.09 -35.63
N THR A 257 -17.82 -12.12 -35.64
CA THR A 257 -16.57 -12.08 -34.88
C THR A 257 -15.58 -11.08 -35.48
N ALA A 258 -14.96 -10.27 -34.62
CA ALA A 258 -13.88 -9.36 -34.96
C ALA A 258 -12.74 -9.38 -33.94
N TYR A 259 -11.62 -8.83 -34.36
CA TYR A 259 -10.40 -8.64 -33.57
C TYR A 259 -10.02 -7.17 -33.57
N PRO A 260 -9.40 -6.66 -32.50
CA PRO A 260 -8.74 -5.38 -32.51
C PRO A 260 -7.68 -5.26 -33.62
N ARG A 261 -7.63 -4.10 -34.26
CA ARG A 261 -6.61 -3.71 -35.24
C ARG A 261 -5.93 -2.42 -34.80
N LEU A 262 -4.60 -2.47 -34.76
CA LEU A 262 -3.74 -1.35 -34.45
C LEU A 262 -2.40 -1.62 -35.14
N ASP A 263 -2.22 -1.05 -36.34
CA ASP A 263 -1.04 -1.25 -37.19
C ASP A 263 -0.27 0.06 -37.38
N LEU A 264 1.04 -0.05 -37.64
CA LEU A 264 1.93 1.08 -37.84
C LEU A 264 2.46 1.09 -39.27
N THR A 265 2.33 2.23 -39.95
CA THR A 265 3.05 2.53 -41.20
C THR A 265 4.10 3.57 -40.90
N THR A 266 5.32 3.10 -40.61
CA THR A 266 6.41 3.92 -40.05
C THR A 266 7.18 4.75 -41.08
N GLY A 267 7.04 4.43 -42.37
CA GLY A 267 7.83 5.05 -43.45
C GLY A 267 9.32 4.67 -43.44
N THR A 268 9.74 3.75 -42.57
CA THR A 268 11.14 3.27 -42.50
C THR A 268 11.28 1.88 -43.13
N ALA A 269 12.52 1.39 -43.26
CA ALA A 269 12.77 0.02 -43.72
C ALA A 269 12.26 -1.04 -42.74
N ARG A 270 11.83 -0.65 -41.53
CA ARG A 270 11.32 -1.51 -40.47
C ARG A 270 9.93 -1.07 -39.98
N PRO A 271 8.92 -1.96 -40.01
CA PRO A 271 7.53 -1.61 -39.66
C PRO A 271 7.30 -1.35 -38.16
N ASP A 272 8.29 -1.63 -37.32
CA ASP A 272 8.27 -1.51 -35.86
C ASP A 272 9.19 -0.38 -35.34
N VAL A 273 9.83 0.38 -36.23
CA VAL A 273 10.73 1.48 -35.87
C VAL A 273 10.30 2.77 -36.56
N VAL A 274 10.13 3.83 -35.77
CA VAL A 274 9.88 5.20 -36.23
C VAL A 274 11.09 6.09 -35.93
N VAL A 275 11.24 7.16 -36.71
CA VAL A 275 12.20 8.23 -36.40
C VAL A 275 11.47 9.32 -35.64
N VAL A 276 12.06 9.79 -34.55
CA VAL A 276 11.53 10.88 -33.74
C VAL A 276 11.31 12.14 -34.59
N ASP A 277 10.28 12.92 -34.23
CA ASP A 277 9.83 14.14 -34.92
C ASP A 277 9.45 13.94 -36.40
N THR A 278 9.34 12.69 -36.85
CA THR A 278 8.85 12.33 -38.18
C THR A 278 7.43 11.75 -38.06
N PRO A 279 6.45 12.30 -38.80
CA PRO A 279 5.10 11.75 -38.81
C PRO A 279 5.05 10.33 -39.38
N PHE A 280 4.26 9.47 -38.74
CA PHE A 280 3.92 8.13 -39.21
C PHE A 280 2.41 7.89 -39.06
N THR A 281 1.89 6.85 -39.70
CA THR A 281 0.45 6.54 -39.66
C THR A 281 0.16 5.37 -38.75
N VAL A 282 -0.85 5.52 -37.91
CA VAL A 282 -1.43 4.47 -37.07
C VAL A 282 -2.81 4.12 -37.64
N THR A 283 -2.97 2.90 -38.14
CA THR A 283 -4.26 2.39 -38.61
C THR A 283 -4.95 1.65 -37.47
N VAL A 284 -6.06 2.21 -36.99
CA VAL A 284 -6.88 1.64 -35.92
C VAL A 284 -8.23 1.17 -36.45
N GLY A 285 -8.74 0.05 -35.94
CA GLY A 285 -10.10 -0.38 -36.26
C GLY A 285 -10.34 -1.86 -35.99
N LEU A 286 -11.06 -2.51 -36.88
CA LEU A 286 -11.45 -3.91 -36.74
C LEU A 286 -10.70 -4.80 -37.75
N ALA A 287 -10.52 -6.07 -37.41
CA ALA A 287 -9.93 -7.06 -38.30
C ALA A 287 -10.66 -8.41 -38.24
N PRO A 288 -10.69 -9.19 -39.35
CA PRO A 288 -11.24 -10.54 -39.35
C PRO A 288 -10.35 -11.57 -38.64
N ARG A 289 -9.09 -11.21 -38.36
CA ARG A 289 -8.08 -12.08 -37.74
C ARG A 289 -7.23 -11.28 -36.77
N LYS A 290 -6.68 -11.96 -35.77
CA LYS A 290 -5.71 -11.37 -34.82
C LYS A 290 -4.50 -10.82 -35.59
N SER A 291 -4.07 -9.62 -35.23
CA SER A 291 -2.86 -8.98 -35.77
C SER A 291 -1.63 -9.47 -34.99
N ALA A 292 -0.56 -9.82 -35.71
CA ALA A 292 0.71 -10.23 -35.10
C ALA A 292 1.35 -9.09 -34.30
N GLY A 293 1.98 -9.41 -33.17
CA GLY A 293 2.62 -8.42 -32.28
C GLY A 293 1.66 -7.45 -31.57
N LEU A 294 0.35 -7.71 -31.64
CA LEU A 294 -0.66 -6.95 -30.90
C LEU A 294 -1.00 -7.65 -29.59
N VAL A 295 -0.94 -6.88 -28.51
CA VAL A 295 -1.39 -7.30 -27.19
C VAL A 295 -2.85 -6.85 -27.05
N SER A 296 -3.83 -7.77 -27.07
CA SER A 296 -5.25 -7.42 -27.20
C SER A 296 -6.20 -8.39 -26.51
N THR A 297 -7.35 -7.96 -25.98
CA THR A 297 -8.34 -8.78 -25.20
C THR A 297 -8.97 -9.97 -25.94
N GLY A 298 -8.48 -10.28 -27.14
CA GLY A 298 -8.90 -11.42 -27.95
C GLY A 298 -9.95 -11.05 -28.98
N ARG A 299 -10.77 -12.02 -29.34
CA ARG A 299 -11.92 -11.84 -30.25
C ARG A 299 -13.13 -11.30 -29.48
N PHE A 300 -13.95 -10.49 -30.12
CA PHE A 300 -15.24 -10.06 -29.59
C PHE A 300 -16.30 -10.04 -30.69
N ASP A 301 -17.56 -10.15 -30.30
CA ASP A 301 -18.68 -10.20 -31.23
C ASP A 301 -19.19 -8.79 -31.55
N LEU A 302 -19.31 -8.49 -32.84
CA LEU A 302 -19.89 -7.28 -33.39
C LEU A 302 -21.40 -7.48 -33.59
N GLY A 303 -22.19 -6.51 -33.10
CA GLY A 303 -23.56 -6.29 -33.55
C GLY A 303 -23.61 -5.29 -34.71
N GLU A 304 -24.81 -4.77 -35.01
CA GLU A 304 -24.99 -3.69 -36.01
C GLU A 304 -24.72 -2.29 -35.44
N ASP A 305 -24.56 -2.17 -34.13
CA ASP A 305 -24.29 -0.89 -33.45
C ASP A 305 -22.90 -0.33 -33.81
N PRO A 306 -22.76 1.00 -33.95
CA PRO A 306 -21.47 1.66 -34.06
C PRO A 306 -20.55 1.35 -32.88
N ILE A 307 -19.25 1.29 -33.15
CA ILE A 307 -18.21 1.09 -32.14
C ILE A 307 -17.34 2.33 -32.08
N ASP A 308 -17.23 2.92 -30.90
CA ASP A 308 -16.24 3.97 -30.67
C ASP A 308 -14.87 3.34 -30.40
N ILE A 309 -13.83 3.95 -30.92
CA ILE A 309 -12.44 3.64 -30.57
C ILE A 309 -11.80 4.87 -29.94
N VAL A 310 -11.05 4.68 -28.86
CA VAL A 310 -10.33 5.73 -28.15
C VAL A 310 -8.86 5.34 -28.06
N LEU A 311 -7.99 6.15 -28.66
CA LEU A 311 -6.54 5.96 -28.61
C LEU A 311 -5.98 6.28 -27.22
N THR A 312 -5.13 5.40 -26.69
CA THR A 312 -4.44 5.57 -25.40
C THR A 312 -2.94 5.58 -25.61
N TYR A 313 -2.24 6.56 -25.04
CA TYR A 313 -0.81 6.78 -25.25
C TYR A 313 -0.27 7.70 -24.14
N ASP A 314 1.06 7.79 -23.99
CA ASP A 314 1.67 8.84 -23.18
C ASP A 314 1.72 10.15 -23.99
N PRO A 315 0.93 11.18 -23.66
CA PRO A 315 0.93 12.46 -24.37
C PRO A 315 2.26 13.24 -24.26
N GLY A 316 3.15 12.86 -23.34
CA GLY A 316 4.52 13.36 -23.33
C GLY A 316 5.43 12.68 -24.37
N SER A 317 5.08 11.48 -24.82
CA SER A 317 5.84 10.66 -25.77
C SER A 317 5.32 10.79 -27.20
N LEU A 318 4.00 10.94 -27.36
CA LEU A 318 3.34 10.91 -28.65
C LEU A 318 2.40 12.10 -28.84
N ARG A 319 2.40 12.63 -30.06
CA ARG A 319 1.48 13.67 -30.51
C ARG A 319 0.62 13.15 -31.65
N LEU A 320 -0.69 13.21 -31.49
CA LEU A 320 -1.67 12.84 -32.52
C LEU A 320 -2.09 14.09 -33.30
N GLU A 321 -2.35 13.91 -34.59
CA GLU A 321 -3.04 14.90 -35.42
C GLU A 321 -4.51 14.48 -35.56
N GLY A 322 -5.41 15.22 -34.91
CA GLY A 322 -6.84 14.91 -34.86
C GLY A 322 -7.34 14.72 -33.43
N GLY A 323 -8.52 14.10 -33.28
CA GLY A 323 -9.04 13.69 -31.98
C GLY A 323 -8.67 12.25 -31.64
N GLU A 324 -8.74 11.90 -30.36
CA GLU A 324 -8.40 10.57 -29.84
C GLU A 324 -9.54 9.56 -30.03
N ARG A 325 -10.79 10.06 -30.09
CA ARG A 325 -12.00 9.26 -30.29
C ARG A 325 -12.45 9.26 -31.75
N HIS A 326 -12.76 8.08 -32.27
CA HIS A 326 -13.38 7.89 -33.58
C HIS A 326 -14.53 6.89 -33.51
N THR A 327 -15.59 7.10 -34.29
CA THR A 327 -16.71 6.15 -34.39
C THR A 327 -16.58 5.32 -35.65
N LEU A 328 -16.63 4.00 -35.51
CA LEU A 328 -16.59 3.03 -36.58
C LEU A 328 -18.00 2.49 -36.82
N THR A 329 -18.50 2.65 -38.05
CA THR A 329 -19.79 2.10 -38.46
C THR A 329 -19.57 0.79 -39.20
N VAL A 330 -19.95 -0.33 -38.59
CA VAL A 330 -19.86 -1.65 -39.23
C VAL A 330 -21.01 -1.79 -40.23
N THR A 331 -20.69 -2.11 -41.49
CA THR A 331 -21.71 -2.32 -42.53
C THR A 331 -21.52 -3.67 -43.22
N ALA A 332 -22.43 -4.02 -44.12
CA ALA A 332 -22.25 -5.18 -44.99
C ALA A 332 -21.10 -4.97 -45.99
N ASP A 333 -20.93 -3.74 -46.48
CA ASP A 333 -19.92 -3.37 -47.48
C ASP A 333 -18.54 -3.10 -46.86
N ASP A 334 -18.50 -2.61 -45.62
CA ASP A 334 -17.30 -2.45 -44.81
C ASP A 334 -17.45 -3.20 -43.48
N PRO A 335 -17.15 -4.52 -43.48
CA PRO A 335 -17.38 -5.37 -42.31
C PRO A 335 -16.35 -5.19 -41.20
N TYR A 336 -15.21 -4.55 -41.50
CA TYR A 336 -14.08 -4.36 -40.58
C TYR A 336 -13.47 -2.96 -40.77
N PRO A 337 -14.25 -1.90 -40.47
CA PRO A 337 -13.85 -0.52 -40.71
C PRO A 337 -12.57 -0.14 -39.96
N THR A 338 -11.82 0.78 -40.55
CA THR A 338 -10.59 1.35 -39.98
C THR A 338 -10.49 2.84 -40.20
N VAL A 339 -9.72 3.50 -39.34
CA VAL A 339 -9.34 4.91 -39.43
C VAL A 339 -7.82 5.01 -39.36
N ASP A 340 -7.26 5.89 -40.19
CA ASP A 340 -5.85 6.24 -40.15
C ASP A 340 -5.66 7.52 -39.36
N VAL A 341 -4.73 7.49 -38.40
CA VAL A 341 -4.37 8.63 -37.55
C VAL A 341 -2.89 8.94 -37.75
N THR A 342 -2.56 10.19 -38.03
CA THR A 342 -1.17 10.64 -38.10
C THR A 342 -0.63 10.87 -36.69
N VAL A 343 0.51 10.27 -36.39
CA VAL A 343 1.17 10.33 -35.08
C VAL A 343 2.61 10.76 -35.27
N THR A 344 3.14 11.53 -34.33
CA THR A 344 4.56 11.89 -34.24
C THR A 344 5.11 11.42 -32.89
N ALA A 345 6.21 10.66 -32.90
CA ALA A 345 6.97 10.35 -31.69
C ALA A 345 7.83 11.56 -31.33
N LEU A 346 7.74 12.01 -30.08
CA LEU A 346 8.44 13.19 -29.59
C LEU A 346 9.82 12.81 -29.04
N TYR A 347 10.79 13.71 -29.24
CA TYR A 347 12.09 13.59 -28.61
C TYR A 347 11.98 13.70 -27.10
N LEU A 348 12.59 12.77 -26.37
CA LEU A 348 12.72 12.81 -24.92
C LEU A 348 14.18 12.48 -24.56
N GLU A 349 14.79 13.31 -23.73
CA GLU A 349 16.21 13.23 -23.37
C GLU A 349 16.61 11.89 -22.72
N ASP A 350 15.71 11.31 -21.92
CA ASP A 350 15.89 10.03 -21.20
C ASP A 350 14.84 8.96 -21.58
N ALA A 351 14.37 8.97 -22.83
CA ALA A 351 13.34 8.03 -23.24
C ALA A 351 13.81 6.58 -23.33
N PRO A 352 12.96 5.61 -22.93
CA PRO A 352 13.14 4.26 -23.40
C PRO A 352 12.97 4.26 -24.93
N ALA A 353 13.85 3.53 -25.63
CA ALA A 353 13.72 3.34 -27.08
C ALA A 353 12.35 2.72 -27.43
N HIS A 354 11.76 1.95 -26.51
CA HIS A 354 10.45 1.34 -26.68
C HIS A 354 9.33 2.26 -26.22
N ARG A 355 8.34 2.47 -27.09
CA ARG A 355 7.14 3.26 -26.88
C ARG A 355 5.89 2.40 -27.00
N ARG A 356 4.76 2.86 -26.45
CA ARG A 356 3.48 2.16 -26.51
C ARG A 356 2.39 3.06 -27.05
N ILE A 357 1.55 2.48 -27.91
CA ILE A 357 0.25 3.05 -28.28
C ILE A 357 -0.83 1.99 -28.12
N GLY A 358 -1.99 2.40 -27.63
CA GLY A 358 -3.13 1.56 -27.33
C GLY A 358 -4.42 2.11 -27.93
N VAL A 359 -5.45 1.27 -27.89
CA VAL A 359 -6.81 1.57 -28.34
C VAL A 359 -7.80 0.81 -27.48
N HIS A 360 -8.82 1.51 -27.00
CA HIS A 360 -9.95 0.94 -26.29
C HIS A 360 -11.18 1.02 -27.19
N TYR A 361 -11.95 -0.06 -27.27
CA TYR A 361 -13.17 -0.17 -28.07
C TYR A 361 -14.36 -0.05 -27.14
N LEU A 362 -15.31 0.83 -27.47
CA LEU A 362 -16.49 1.09 -26.67
C LEU A 362 -17.76 0.80 -27.47
N ARG A 363 -18.72 0.12 -26.83
CA ARG A 363 -20.10 -0.04 -27.29
C ARG A 363 -21.02 0.64 -26.28
N GLY A 364 -21.74 1.67 -26.70
CA GLY A 364 -22.62 2.43 -25.79
C GLY A 364 -21.90 2.93 -24.53
N SER A 365 -20.68 3.44 -24.68
CA SER A 365 -19.77 3.88 -23.60
C SER A 365 -19.17 2.80 -22.71
N GLN A 366 -19.50 1.53 -22.91
CA GLN A 366 -18.85 0.41 -22.21
C GLN A 366 -17.66 -0.10 -23.01
N VAL A 367 -16.51 -0.25 -22.34
CA VAL A 367 -15.31 -0.81 -22.97
C VAL A 367 -15.54 -2.30 -23.24
N VAL A 368 -15.46 -2.72 -24.49
CA VAL A 368 -15.66 -4.12 -24.92
C VAL A 368 -14.36 -4.82 -25.33
N ALA A 369 -13.33 -4.04 -25.68
CA ALA A 369 -12.01 -4.58 -25.99
C ALA A 369 -10.93 -3.54 -25.73
N VAL A 370 -9.71 -4.01 -25.47
CA VAL A 370 -8.52 -3.18 -25.31
C VAL A 370 -7.39 -3.82 -26.12
N ALA A 371 -6.59 -3.01 -26.78
CA ALA A 371 -5.38 -3.47 -27.44
C ALA A 371 -4.25 -2.45 -27.35
N TRP A 372 -3.00 -2.90 -27.40
CA TRP A 372 -1.84 -2.03 -27.55
C TRP A 372 -0.70 -2.73 -28.28
N ARG A 373 0.20 -1.90 -28.82
CA ARG A 373 1.40 -2.33 -29.52
C ARG A 373 2.60 -1.54 -29.01
N ARG A 374 3.74 -2.22 -28.89
CA ARG A 374 5.04 -1.60 -28.63
C ARG A 374 5.77 -1.37 -29.95
N PHE A 375 6.47 -0.25 -30.06
CA PHE A 375 7.33 0.08 -31.19
C PHE A 375 8.58 0.80 -30.70
N VAL A 376 9.56 0.98 -31.58
CA VAL A 376 10.83 1.64 -31.24
C VAL A 376 10.89 3.02 -31.86
N ALA A 377 11.23 4.04 -31.06
CA ALA A 377 11.52 5.39 -31.54
C ALA A 377 13.04 5.61 -31.49
N VAL A 378 13.63 6.03 -32.61
CA VAL A 378 15.06 6.37 -32.72
C VAL A 378 15.25 7.82 -33.12
N ASP A 379 16.31 8.45 -32.64
CA ASP A 379 16.59 9.88 -32.91
C ASP A 379 16.98 10.14 -34.37
N GLU A 380 17.63 9.16 -35.00
CA GLU A 380 18.15 9.28 -36.36
C GLU A 380 17.77 8.10 -37.24
N ALA A 381 17.49 8.38 -38.53
CA ALA A 381 17.21 7.36 -39.53
C ALA A 381 18.35 6.34 -39.72
N SER A 382 19.59 6.73 -39.40
CA SER A 382 20.78 5.87 -39.43
C SER A 382 20.68 4.68 -38.48
N LEU A 383 19.94 4.82 -37.37
CA LEU A 383 19.82 3.82 -36.30
C LEU A 383 18.76 2.75 -36.56
N VAL A 384 17.86 2.97 -37.53
CA VAL A 384 16.72 2.08 -37.83
C VAL A 384 17.16 0.63 -38.02
N ALA A 385 18.27 0.40 -38.72
CA ALA A 385 18.76 -0.95 -39.00
C ALA A 385 19.47 -1.62 -37.80
N ALA A 386 19.98 -0.82 -36.85
CA ALA A 386 20.84 -1.30 -35.77
C ALA A 386 20.09 -1.58 -34.46
N VAL A 387 18.93 -0.94 -34.25
CA VAL A 387 18.18 -1.06 -33.00
C VAL A 387 17.57 -2.46 -32.85
N PRO A 388 17.51 -3.06 -31.65
CA PRO A 388 16.83 -4.33 -31.45
C PRO A 388 15.36 -4.28 -31.87
N ALA A 389 14.78 -5.44 -32.21
CA ALA A 389 13.33 -5.56 -32.31
C ALA A 389 12.70 -5.37 -30.92
N PRO A 390 11.51 -4.73 -30.83
CA PRO A 390 10.76 -4.73 -29.60
C PRO A 390 10.45 -6.19 -29.23
N PRO A 391 10.35 -6.52 -27.94
CA PRO A 391 9.97 -7.86 -27.49
C PRO A 391 8.71 -8.32 -28.23
N ALA A 392 8.79 -9.47 -28.89
CA ALA A 392 7.67 -10.07 -29.59
C ALA A 392 6.75 -10.76 -28.58
N ASP A 393 6.07 -9.98 -27.75
CA ASP A 393 5.07 -10.48 -26.84
C ASP A 393 3.77 -10.65 -27.64
N GLU A 394 3.68 -11.71 -28.46
CA GLU A 394 2.38 -12.15 -29.00
C GLU A 394 1.53 -12.69 -27.85
N ALA A 395 0.95 -11.77 -27.10
CA ALA A 395 0.11 -12.02 -25.97
C ALA A 395 -1.34 -11.70 -26.38
N GLU A 396 -2.25 -12.67 -26.34
CA GLU A 396 -3.64 -12.27 -26.05
C GLU A 396 -3.63 -11.43 -24.76
N LEU A 397 -4.48 -10.44 -24.57
CA LEU A 397 -4.70 -9.89 -23.25
C LEU A 397 -5.70 -10.76 -22.53
N LEU A 398 -5.75 -10.52 -21.22
CA LEU A 398 -6.92 -10.77 -20.40
C LEU A 398 -8.23 -10.70 -21.20
N ASP A 399 -9.06 -11.74 -21.10
CA ASP A 399 -10.45 -11.64 -21.55
C ASP A 399 -11.18 -10.67 -20.62
N LEU A 400 -11.38 -9.44 -21.10
CA LEU A 400 -12.07 -8.38 -20.37
C LEU A 400 -13.60 -8.48 -20.47
N GLY A 401 -14.14 -9.35 -21.35
CA GLY A 401 -15.58 -9.52 -21.53
C GLY A 401 -16.31 -9.74 -20.20
N PRO A 402 -15.92 -10.75 -19.40
CA PRO A 402 -16.51 -11.01 -18.09
C PRO A 402 -16.46 -9.82 -17.11
N VAL A 403 -15.53 -8.87 -17.29
CA VAL A 403 -15.39 -7.71 -16.40
C VAL A 403 -16.08 -6.45 -16.90
N LEU A 404 -16.28 -6.33 -18.20
CA LEU A 404 -16.72 -5.08 -18.79
C LEU A 404 -18.05 -5.18 -19.54
N THR A 405 -18.58 -6.37 -19.81
CA THR A 405 -19.81 -6.53 -20.60
C THR A 405 -21.03 -7.02 -19.82
N GLU A 406 -20.94 -8.11 -19.03
CA GLU A 406 -22.15 -8.72 -18.41
C GLU A 406 -22.70 -7.90 -17.25
N GLU A 407 -21.82 -7.32 -16.43
CA GLU A 407 -22.20 -6.45 -15.32
C GLU A 407 -21.24 -5.26 -15.20
N ALA A 408 -21.15 -4.45 -16.26
CA ALA A 408 -20.17 -3.36 -16.31
C ALA A 408 -20.15 -2.51 -15.02
N PRO A 409 -18.96 -2.19 -14.49
CA PRO A 409 -18.82 -1.26 -13.38
C PRO A 409 -19.34 0.13 -13.78
N ASP A 410 -19.77 0.93 -12.80
CA ASP A 410 -20.25 2.29 -13.08
C ASP A 410 -19.11 3.19 -13.62
N LEU A 411 -17.87 2.92 -13.21
CA LEU A 411 -16.66 3.60 -13.68
C LEU A 411 -15.46 2.62 -13.76
N VAL A 412 -14.71 2.71 -14.85
CA VAL A 412 -13.41 2.04 -15.04
C VAL A 412 -12.32 3.08 -15.05
N LEU A 413 -11.31 2.89 -14.21
CA LEU A 413 -10.06 3.65 -14.19
C LEU A 413 -8.96 2.74 -14.69
N ALA A 414 -8.35 3.08 -15.83
CA ALA A 414 -7.19 2.38 -16.36
C ALA A 414 -5.92 3.15 -16.03
N VAL A 415 -4.93 2.50 -15.41
CA VAL A 415 -3.65 3.09 -15.03
C VAL A 415 -2.52 2.25 -15.62
N CYS A 416 -1.86 2.78 -16.64
CA CYS A 416 -0.77 2.10 -17.36
C CYS A 416 0.54 2.86 -17.18
N ARG A 417 1.67 2.16 -17.29
CA ARG A 417 2.99 2.79 -17.22
C ARG A 417 3.19 3.72 -18.41
N ALA A 418 3.73 4.92 -18.17
CA ALA A 418 4.11 5.86 -19.22
C ALA A 418 5.43 5.45 -19.92
N ASP A 419 5.71 6.06 -21.07
CA ASP A 419 6.90 5.78 -21.88
C ASP A 419 8.13 6.56 -21.36
N THR A 420 8.46 6.41 -20.07
CA THR A 420 9.59 7.11 -19.43
C THR A 420 10.60 6.14 -18.83
N GLY A 421 11.89 6.54 -18.82
CA GLY A 421 12.97 5.72 -18.28
C GLY A 421 12.93 5.59 -16.75
N SER A 422 12.41 6.61 -16.07
CA SER A 422 12.24 6.69 -14.61
C SER A 422 11.21 5.70 -14.07
N GLY A 423 10.13 5.45 -14.83
CA GLY A 423 9.06 4.54 -14.39
C GLY A 423 8.16 5.08 -13.28
N ASP A 424 8.24 6.37 -13.00
CA ASP A 424 7.43 7.13 -12.04
C ASP A 424 6.15 7.71 -12.67
N ARG A 425 6.07 7.78 -14.01
CA ARG A 425 4.92 8.34 -14.72
C ARG A 425 3.91 7.27 -15.12
N TRP A 426 2.64 7.63 -15.01
CA TRP A 426 1.49 6.77 -15.27
C TRP A 426 0.46 7.49 -16.13
N VAL A 427 -0.03 6.77 -17.13
CA VAL A 427 -1.08 7.19 -18.05
C VAL A 427 -2.41 6.72 -17.49
N TRP A 428 -3.34 7.65 -17.33
CA TRP A 428 -4.68 7.43 -16.82
C TRP A 428 -5.71 7.52 -17.94
N SER A 429 -6.68 6.61 -17.93
CA SER A 429 -7.85 6.67 -18.81
C SER A 429 -9.11 6.32 -18.02
N THR A 430 -10.22 6.97 -18.34
CA THR A 430 -11.45 6.89 -17.57
C THR A 430 -12.63 6.54 -18.48
N TYR A 431 -13.45 5.57 -18.06
CA TYR A 431 -14.62 5.14 -18.82
C TYR A 431 -15.82 4.99 -17.89
N ALA A 432 -16.93 5.61 -18.26
CA ALA A 432 -18.16 5.60 -17.48
C ALA A 432 -19.26 4.82 -18.20
N ALA A 433 -19.99 3.98 -17.47
CA ALA A 433 -21.15 3.29 -18.02
C ALA A 433 -22.31 4.26 -18.31
N ASP A 434 -22.44 5.35 -17.54
CA ASP A 434 -23.36 6.44 -17.84
C ASP A 434 -22.68 7.43 -18.82
N PRO A 435 -23.15 7.55 -20.08
CA PRO A 435 -22.55 8.43 -21.08
C PRO A 435 -22.66 9.92 -20.74
N THR A 436 -23.47 10.28 -19.73
CA THR A 436 -23.63 11.66 -19.28
C THR A 436 -22.61 12.08 -18.22
N LEU A 437 -21.79 11.14 -17.71
CA LEU A 437 -20.70 11.47 -16.79
C LEU A 437 -19.56 12.18 -17.53
N PRO A 438 -18.95 13.22 -16.94
CA PRO A 438 -17.85 13.95 -17.55
C PRO A 438 -16.57 13.10 -17.51
N VAL A 439 -16.28 12.40 -18.60
CA VAL A 439 -15.04 11.65 -18.81
C VAL A 439 -14.30 12.22 -20.03
N THR A 440 -12.97 12.32 -19.94
CA THR A 440 -12.13 12.81 -21.03
C THR A 440 -11.66 11.66 -21.92
N ASP A 441 -11.66 11.86 -23.23
CA ASP A 441 -11.11 10.89 -24.18
C ASP A 441 -9.58 10.87 -24.18
N ALA A 442 -8.98 12.05 -24.03
CA ALA A 442 -7.53 12.16 -23.96
C ALA A 442 -7.00 11.51 -22.67
N PRO A 443 -5.94 10.68 -22.78
CA PRO A 443 -5.27 10.14 -21.60
C PRO A 443 -4.61 11.25 -20.80
N ASP A 444 -4.73 11.17 -19.47
CA ASP A 444 -4.07 12.09 -18.55
C ASP A 444 -2.77 11.46 -18.01
N VAL A 445 -1.84 12.27 -17.51
CA VAL A 445 -0.59 11.76 -16.96
C VAL A 445 -0.35 12.30 -15.56
N ALA A 446 -0.06 11.38 -14.65
CA ALA A 446 0.43 11.71 -13.33
C ALA A 446 1.87 11.22 -13.18
N THR A 447 2.72 12.06 -12.59
CA THR A 447 4.00 11.62 -12.03
C THR A 447 3.75 11.19 -10.60
N LEU A 448 4.21 10.00 -10.27
CA LEU A 448 4.30 9.52 -8.90
C LEU A 448 5.77 9.64 -8.50
N ASP A 449 6.13 10.75 -7.86
CA ASP A 449 7.52 11.10 -7.53
C ASP A 449 8.29 9.90 -6.91
N GLY A 450 9.61 9.81 -7.15
CA GLY A 450 10.46 8.64 -6.86
C GLY A 450 10.44 8.07 -5.42
N GLU A 451 9.78 8.75 -4.49
CA GLU A 451 9.38 8.24 -3.17
C GLU A 451 8.31 7.13 -3.22
N VAL A 452 7.78 6.68 -4.36
CA VAL A 452 6.58 5.79 -4.41
C VAL A 452 6.73 4.41 -3.77
N ALA A 453 7.86 3.74 -3.99
CA ALA A 453 8.16 2.48 -3.30
C ALA A 453 8.38 2.71 -1.80
N GLU A 454 9.04 3.82 -1.46
CA GLU A 454 9.16 4.29 -0.07
C GLU A 454 7.81 4.70 0.52
N PHE A 455 6.87 5.20 -0.28
CA PHE A 455 5.59 5.74 0.15
C PHE A 455 4.64 4.61 0.51
N ALA A 456 4.54 3.58 -0.32
CA ALA A 456 3.80 2.36 0.02
C ALA A 456 4.41 1.67 1.26
N THR A 457 5.73 1.53 1.29
CA THR A 457 6.46 0.93 2.42
C THR A 457 6.32 1.74 3.72
N ALA A 458 6.44 3.07 3.64
CA ALA A 458 6.31 3.98 4.78
C ALA A 458 4.86 4.06 5.28
N THR A 459 3.87 3.97 4.39
CA THR A 459 2.46 3.89 4.79
C THR A 459 2.20 2.62 5.60
N ARG A 460 2.73 1.47 5.15
CA ARG A 460 2.66 0.22 5.91
C ARG A 460 3.35 0.35 7.26
N ARG A 461 4.61 0.82 7.28
CA ARG A 461 5.41 0.96 8.51
C ARG A 461 4.80 1.90 9.54
N ALA A 462 4.20 3.01 9.10
CA ALA A 462 3.65 4.01 10.00
C ALA A 462 2.48 3.49 10.84
N VAL A 463 1.69 2.56 10.29
CA VAL A 463 0.54 1.96 10.98
C VAL A 463 0.93 0.64 11.67
N GLN A 464 1.92 -0.07 11.15
CA GLN A 464 2.31 -1.42 11.58
C GLN A 464 2.63 -1.57 13.08
N PHE A 465 3.20 -0.54 13.70
CA PHE A 465 3.67 -0.60 15.09
C PHE A 465 2.99 0.41 16.01
N SER A 466 1.98 1.11 15.51
CA SER A 466 1.27 2.11 16.29
C SER A 466 0.24 1.46 17.20
N THR A 467 0.10 2.00 18.41
CA THR A 467 -0.93 1.61 19.39
C THR A 467 -1.97 2.70 19.59
N ASN A 468 -1.98 3.75 18.76
CA ASN A 468 -2.86 4.90 18.89
C ASN A 468 -3.71 5.07 17.62
N ALA A 469 -4.94 4.57 17.69
CA ALA A 469 -5.88 4.59 16.57
C ALA A 469 -6.13 5.99 15.98
N TYR A 470 -6.10 7.05 16.81
CA TYR A 470 -6.28 8.42 16.34
C TYR A 470 -5.04 8.96 15.61
N SER A 471 -3.85 8.65 16.12
CA SER A 471 -2.60 8.94 15.41
C SER A 471 -2.56 8.23 14.05
N ASP A 472 -3.03 6.98 14.01
CA ASP A 472 -3.14 6.20 12.77
C ASP A 472 -4.10 6.85 11.80
N PHE A 473 -5.26 7.31 12.30
CA PHE A 473 -6.24 8.00 11.47
C PHE A 473 -5.67 9.27 10.85
N LEU A 474 -5.02 10.13 11.65
CA LEU A 474 -4.40 11.35 11.13
C LEU A 474 -3.28 11.05 10.13
N THR A 475 -2.46 10.04 10.41
CA THR A 475 -1.38 9.61 9.53
C THR A 475 -1.92 9.09 8.20
N LEU A 476 -2.93 8.22 8.24
CA LEU A 476 -3.57 7.68 7.05
C LEU A 476 -4.33 8.74 6.28
N ALA A 477 -5.03 9.66 6.95
CA ALA A 477 -5.70 10.78 6.31
C ALA A 477 -4.71 11.72 5.60
N GLY A 478 -3.60 12.08 6.23
CA GLY A 478 -2.55 12.88 5.58
C GLY A 478 -1.91 12.17 4.37
N ARG A 479 -1.76 10.84 4.44
CA ARG A 479 -1.30 10.03 3.30
C ARG A 479 -2.36 9.91 2.20
N ALA A 480 -3.63 9.79 2.56
CA ALA A 480 -4.76 9.78 1.66
C ALA A 480 -4.81 11.07 0.80
N GLU A 481 -4.57 12.22 1.42
CA GLU A 481 -4.44 13.51 0.72
C GLU A 481 -3.29 13.49 -0.30
N ARG A 482 -2.12 12.95 0.08
CA ARG A 482 -0.98 12.81 -0.85
C ARG A 482 -1.31 11.89 -2.03
N ILE A 483 -1.95 10.74 -1.79
CA ILE A 483 -2.40 9.83 -2.86
C ILE A 483 -3.42 10.54 -3.76
N GLY A 484 -4.38 11.24 -3.15
CA GLY A 484 -5.40 12.02 -3.82
C GLY A 484 -4.83 13.08 -4.74
N ALA A 485 -3.83 13.84 -4.28
CA ALA A 485 -3.15 14.87 -5.07
C ALA A 485 -2.43 14.32 -6.30
N SER A 486 -2.05 13.04 -6.30
CA SER A 486 -1.46 12.37 -7.46
C SER A 486 -2.49 11.88 -8.49
N VAL A 487 -3.78 11.84 -8.14
CA VAL A 487 -4.84 11.47 -9.09
C VAL A 487 -5.13 12.65 -10.02
N PRO A 488 -5.18 12.46 -11.35
CA PRO A 488 -5.41 13.57 -12.27
C PRO A 488 -6.76 14.27 -12.07
N ALA A 489 -6.81 15.58 -12.37
CA ALA A 489 -8.00 16.40 -12.12
C ALA A 489 -9.24 15.92 -12.89
N ALA A 490 -9.07 15.42 -14.11
CA ALA A 490 -10.17 14.84 -14.89
C ALA A 490 -10.77 13.60 -14.21
N VAL A 491 -9.92 12.77 -13.59
CA VAL A 491 -10.34 11.58 -12.84
C VAL A 491 -11.08 11.99 -11.56
N HIS A 492 -10.59 12.98 -10.82
CA HIS A 492 -11.30 13.57 -9.67
C HIS A 492 -12.70 14.04 -10.04
N GLN A 493 -12.84 14.75 -11.17
CA GLN A 493 -14.13 15.23 -11.66
C GLN A 493 -15.08 14.09 -12.00
N ALA A 494 -14.60 13.05 -12.69
CA ALA A 494 -15.42 11.88 -13.04
C ALA A 494 -15.92 11.14 -11.80
N VAL A 495 -15.04 10.87 -10.83
CA VAL A 495 -15.40 10.19 -9.58
C VAL A 495 -16.36 11.05 -8.75
N THR A 496 -16.11 12.35 -8.63
CA THR A 496 -16.97 13.28 -7.88
C THR A 496 -18.36 13.38 -8.50
N ALA A 497 -18.45 13.44 -9.84
CA ALA A 497 -19.71 13.45 -10.56
C ALA A 497 -20.50 12.15 -10.37
N LEU A 498 -19.82 11.00 -10.42
CA LEU A 498 -20.41 9.69 -10.13
C LEU A 498 -20.99 9.64 -8.71
N LEU A 499 -20.20 10.01 -7.71
CA LEU A 499 -20.62 10.01 -6.30
C LEU A 499 -21.81 10.95 -6.07
N THR A 500 -21.75 12.16 -6.61
CA THR A 500 -22.83 13.17 -6.48
C THR A 500 -24.13 12.66 -7.08
N ARG A 501 -24.05 12.08 -8.28
CA ARG A 501 -25.21 11.55 -8.99
C ARG A 501 -25.83 10.35 -8.27
N SER A 502 -25.00 9.39 -7.86
CA SER A 502 -25.50 8.23 -7.12
C SER A 502 -26.09 8.64 -5.77
N ALA A 503 -25.49 9.61 -5.07
CA ALA A 503 -26.00 10.06 -3.77
C ALA A 503 -27.33 10.85 -3.88
N ALA A 504 -27.67 11.37 -5.06
CA ALA A 504 -28.94 12.04 -5.31
C ALA A 504 -30.13 11.08 -5.39
N ASP A 505 -29.89 9.78 -5.61
CA ASP A 505 -30.92 8.73 -5.56
C ASP A 505 -30.91 8.05 -4.17
N PRO A 506 -31.95 8.26 -3.33
CA PRO A 506 -32.02 7.64 -2.01
C PRO A 506 -32.06 6.10 -2.06
N ALA A 507 -32.45 5.50 -3.18
CA ALA A 507 -32.49 4.06 -3.37
C ALA A 507 -31.18 3.48 -3.91
N ALA A 508 -30.22 4.32 -4.32
CA ALA A 508 -28.96 3.86 -4.89
C ALA A 508 -28.03 3.21 -3.85
N THR A 509 -27.33 2.19 -4.31
CA THR A 509 -26.18 1.58 -3.63
C THR A 509 -24.94 2.45 -3.87
N ALA A 510 -23.86 2.19 -3.13
CA ALA A 510 -22.58 2.80 -3.48
C ALA A 510 -22.20 2.42 -4.93
N PRO A 511 -21.67 3.36 -5.73
CA PRO A 511 -21.29 3.06 -7.10
C PRO A 511 -20.04 2.16 -7.13
N THR A 512 -19.93 1.41 -8.22
CA THR A 512 -18.84 0.44 -8.45
C THR A 512 -17.72 1.05 -9.27
N VAL A 513 -16.49 0.88 -8.80
CA VAL A 513 -15.27 1.34 -9.50
C VAL A 513 -14.35 0.15 -9.72
N LEU A 514 -13.93 -0.03 -10.97
CA LEU A 514 -12.89 -0.99 -11.33
C LEU A 514 -11.59 -0.24 -11.66
N LEU A 515 -10.54 -0.56 -10.93
CA LEU A 515 -9.18 -0.11 -11.24
C LEU A 515 -8.45 -1.18 -12.06
N LEU A 516 -8.34 -0.98 -13.38
CA LEU A 516 -7.50 -1.78 -14.26
C LEU A 516 -6.09 -1.19 -14.26
N THR A 517 -5.11 -1.85 -13.64
CA THR A 517 -3.86 -1.15 -13.32
C THR A 517 -2.61 -2.01 -13.52
N GLU A 518 -1.57 -1.39 -14.06
CA GLU A 518 -0.19 -1.87 -14.05
C GLU A 518 0.58 -1.38 -12.79
N GLU A 519 -0.05 -0.55 -11.95
CA GLU A 519 0.43 -0.04 -10.66
C GLU A 519 -0.36 -0.73 -9.53
N LEU A 520 0.30 -1.58 -8.74
CA LEU A 520 -0.37 -2.35 -7.68
C LEU A 520 0.11 -1.97 -6.27
N GLN A 521 1.12 -1.09 -6.16
CA GLN A 521 1.75 -0.75 -4.89
C GLN A 521 0.99 0.36 -4.16
N ILE A 522 0.40 1.30 -4.90
CA ILE A 522 -0.38 2.38 -4.31
C ILE A 522 -1.78 1.87 -3.93
N PRO A 523 -2.21 2.11 -2.69
CA PRO A 523 -3.55 1.78 -2.25
C PRO A 523 -4.52 2.89 -2.69
N TRP A 524 -4.85 2.95 -3.99
CA TRP A 524 -5.72 3.98 -4.58
C TRP A 524 -7.09 4.09 -3.91
N GLU A 525 -7.61 3.01 -3.31
CA GLU A 525 -8.81 3.04 -2.47
C GLU A 525 -8.69 3.91 -1.22
N LEU A 526 -7.47 4.29 -0.81
CA LEU A 526 -7.23 5.22 0.29
C LEU A 526 -7.14 6.67 -0.17
N ALA A 527 -7.18 6.97 -1.48
CA ALA A 527 -7.11 8.33 -1.97
C ALA A 527 -8.21 9.21 -1.33
N ALA A 528 -7.85 10.42 -0.90
CA ALA A 528 -8.82 11.45 -0.56
C ALA A 528 -9.15 12.28 -1.82
N LEU A 529 -10.42 12.63 -2.00
CA LEU A 529 -10.81 13.61 -3.02
C LEU A 529 -10.82 15.01 -2.39
N ASP A 530 -10.61 16.04 -3.21
CA ASP A 530 -10.75 17.44 -2.77
C ASP A 530 -11.93 18.11 -3.51
N PRO A 531 -13.00 18.53 -2.80
CA PRO A 531 -13.22 18.33 -1.36
C PRO A 531 -13.59 16.88 -1.01
N PRO A 532 -13.35 16.44 0.25
CA PRO A 532 -13.71 15.09 0.67
C PRO A 532 -15.20 14.77 0.50
N PRO A 533 -15.56 13.61 -0.07
CA PRO A 533 -16.94 13.28 -0.35
C PRO A 533 -17.73 13.05 0.93
N ARG A 534 -19.01 13.40 0.91
CA ARG A 534 -19.97 13.11 1.99
C ARG A 534 -21.16 12.41 1.40
N THR A 535 -21.16 11.08 1.51
CA THR A 535 -22.20 10.23 0.88
C THR A 535 -22.97 9.46 1.95
N PRO A 536 -24.22 9.01 1.66
CA PRO A 536 -24.97 8.17 2.57
C PRO A 536 -24.28 6.86 2.98
N TRP A 537 -23.33 6.35 2.16
CA TRP A 537 -22.66 5.06 2.41
C TRP A 537 -21.34 5.21 3.17
N GLY A 538 -20.51 6.19 2.80
CA GLY A 538 -19.19 6.43 3.40
C GLY A 538 -19.18 7.44 4.57
N GLY A 539 -20.28 8.15 4.82
CA GLY A 539 -20.36 9.15 5.89
C GLY A 539 -19.33 10.26 5.70
N THR A 540 -18.50 10.46 6.73
CA THR A 540 -17.41 11.46 6.77
C THR A 540 -16.02 10.86 6.64
N SER A 541 -15.91 9.58 6.28
CA SER A 541 -14.61 8.97 5.99
C SER A 541 -13.87 9.76 4.90
N PRO A 542 -12.56 10.03 5.01
CA PRO A 542 -11.82 10.70 3.95
C PRO A 542 -11.43 9.75 2.80
N PHE A 543 -11.46 8.44 3.03
CA PHE A 543 -10.95 7.43 2.11
C PHE A 543 -11.96 7.09 0.99
N LEU A 544 -11.55 7.19 -0.27
CA LEU A 544 -12.39 6.88 -1.45
C LEU A 544 -13.11 5.52 -1.34
N GLY A 545 -12.41 4.49 -0.90
CA GLY A 545 -12.92 3.13 -0.76
C GLY A 545 -14.02 2.94 0.30
N ALA A 546 -14.34 3.97 1.10
CA ALA A 546 -15.54 4.01 1.94
C ALA A 546 -16.80 4.45 1.18
N HIS A 547 -16.62 5.20 0.08
CA HIS A 547 -17.69 5.80 -0.71
C HIS A 547 -18.03 5.02 -1.97
N VAL A 548 -17.08 4.24 -2.50
CA VAL A 548 -17.26 3.41 -3.69
C VAL A 548 -16.93 1.95 -3.42
N ALA A 549 -17.69 1.03 -4.02
CA ALA A 549 -17.34 -0.38 -4.08
C ALA A 549 -16.21 -0.57 -5.10
N ILE A 550 -14.97 -0.30 -4.66
CA ILE A 550 -13.77 -0.36 -5.48
C ILE A 550 -13.08 -1.73 -5.42
N SER A 551 -12.70 -2.21 -6.59
CA SER A 551 -11.83 -3.38 -6.77
C SER A 551 -10.75 -3.07 -7.80
N ARG A 552 -9.67 -3.85 -7.78
CA ARG A 552 -8.54 -3.73 -8.70
C ARG A 552 -8.34 -5.01 -9.50
N TRP A 553 -7.82 -4.87 -10.71
CA TRP A 553 -7.43 -6.00 -11.54
C TRP A 553 -6.11 -5.70 -12.26
N PRO A 554 -5.10 -6.57 -12.13
CA PRO A 554 -3.80 -6.33 -12.70
C PRO A 554 -3.85 -6.43 -14.23
N LEU A 555 -3.31 -5.41 -14.90
CA LEU A 555 -2.99 -5.49 -16.32
C LEU A 555 -1.61 -6.12 -16.46
N THR A 556 -1.55 -7.36 -16.96
CA THR A 556 -0.29 -8.08 -17.15
C THR A 556 -0.28 -8.86 -18.47
N ASP A 557 0.87 -8.87 -19.13
CA ASP A 557 1.14 -9.68 -20.32
C ASP A 557 1.60 -11.11 -19.99
N ARG A 558 1.93 -11.39 -18.72
CA ARG A 558 2.41 -12.70 -18.21
C ARG A 558 1.32 -13.77 -18.21
N VAL A 559 1.71 -15.02 -18.52
CA VAL A 559 0.85 -16.22 -18.55
C VAL A 559 1.14 -17.09 -17.30
N PRO A 560 0.15 -17.74 -16.65
CA PRO A 560 -1.27 -17.70 -16.95
C PRO A 560 -1.90 -16.36 -16.58
N ARG A 561 -2.87 -15.93 -17.41
CA ARG A 561 -3.61 -14.71 -17.18
C ARG A 561 -4.80 -15.00 -16.28
N PRO A 562 -5.01 -14.20 -15.22
CA PRO A 562 -6.19 -14.37 -14.39
C PRO A 562 -7.44 -14.10 -15.24
N SER A 563 -8.50 -14.89 -15.09
CA SER A 563 -9.79 -14.61 -15.75
C SER A 563 -10.81 -14.16 -14.70
N PRO A 564 -11.22 -12.90 -14.72
CA PRO A 564 -12.10 -12.35 -13.73
C PRO A 564 -13.50 -12.93 -13.89
N ARG A 565 -14.22 -13.10 -12.77
CA ARG A 565 -15.59 -13.58 -12.77
C ARG A 565 -16.50 -12.62 -12.01
N THR A 566 -17.75 -12.52 -12.44
CA THR A 566 -18.81 -11.78 -11.74
C THR A 566 -19.47 -12.65 -10.67
N THR A 567 -19.32 -13.97 -10.75
CA THR A 567 -19.92 -14.92 -9.81
C THR A 567 -18.97 -16.08 -9.54
N VAL A 568 -18.93 -16.53 -8.28
CA VAL A 568 -18.39 -17.83 -7.88
C VAL A 568 -19.52 -18.64 -7.28
N ASP A 569 -19.77 -19.82 -7.86
CA ASP A 569 -20.70 -20.80 -7.34
C ASP A 569 -20.03 -21.60 -6.23
N VAL A 570 -20.56 -21.47 -5.02
CA VAL A 570 -19.96 -21.93 -3.79
C VAL A 570 -20.66 -23.22 -3.36
N THR A 571 -20.01 -24.34 -3.63
CA THR A 571 -20.40 -25.69 -3.16
C THR A 571 -19.44 -26.21 -2.10
N SER A 572 -18.19 -25.72 -2.13
CA SER A 572 -17.08 -26.24 -1.34
C SER A 572 -16.15 -25.13 -0.87
N ALA A 573 -15.54 -25.32 0.28
CA ALA A 573 -14.55 -24.38 0.82
C ALA A 573 -13.41 -25.12 1.51
N ALA A 574 -12.25 -24.46 1.57
CA ALA A 574 -11.10 -24.86 2.35
C ALA A 574 -10.71 -23.75 3.32
N VAL A 575 -10.32 -24.13 4.53
CA VAL A 575 -9.87 -23.20 5.58
C VAL A 575 -8.48 -23.62 6.06
N VAL A 576 -7.56 -22.65 6.13
CA VAL A 576 -6.21 -22.80 6.66
C VAL A 576 -6.05 -21.91 7.88
N THR A 577 -5.68 -22.49 9.03
CA THR A 577 -5.32 -21.75 10.24
C THR A 577 -4.29 -22.54 11.04
N ALA A 578 -3.58 -21.88 11.96
CA ALA A 578 -2.50 -22.49 12.73
C ALA A 578 -2.56 -22.12 14.20
N ASP A 579 -2.30 -23.11 15.04
CA ASP A 579 -2.05 -22.92 16.46
C ASP A 579 -0.56 -22.76 16.71
N TYR A 580 -0.12 -21.53 16.99
CA TYR A 580 1.27 -21.18 17.27
C TYR A 580 1.68 -21.39 18.74
N SER A 581 0.87 -22.09 19.54
CA SER A 581 1.20 -22.35 20.95
C SER A 581 2.54 -23.07 21.09
N GLY A 582 3.50 -22.43 21.75
CA GLY A 582 4.85 -22.96 21.95
C GLY A 582 5.81 -22.77 20.76
N ILE A 583 5.41 -22.03 19.72
CA ILE A 583 6.28 -21.65 18.61
C ILE A 583 7.05 -20.37 18.98
N ALA A 584 8.38 -20.46 19.04
CA ALA A 584 9.22 -19.33 19.39
C ALA A 584 9.04 -18.17 18.40
N GLY A 585 8.85 -16.94 18.91
CA GLY A 585 8.67 -15.72 18.11
C GLY A 585 7.25 -15.50 17.59
N TRP A 586 6.33 -16.44 17.78
CA TRP A 586 4.97 -16.36 17.22
C TRP A 586 3.90 -16.53 18.30
N GLY A 587 3.15 -15.45 18.54
CA GLY A 587 2.01 -15.46 19.46
C GLY A 587 0.83 -16.27 18.90
N ARG A 588 0.01 -16.83 19.78
CA ARG A 588 -1.26 -17.46 19.39
C ARG A 588 -2.22 -16.39 18.87
N LEU A 589 -2.89 -16.66 17.74
CA LEU A 589 -3.97 -15.85 17.19
C LEU A 589 -5.31 -16.45 17.62
N GLU A 590 -5.86 -15.98 18.74
CA GLU A 590 -7.09 -16.56 19.29
C GLU A 590 -8.30 -16.26 18.41
N ALA A 591 -8.40 -15.05 17.86
CA ALA A 591 -9.53 -14.65 17.03
C ALA A 591 -9.46 -15.34 15.66
N ALA A 592 -8.28 -15.48 15.05
CA ALA A 592 -8.10 -16.24 13.81
C ALA A 592 -8.51 -17.71 13.92
N LEU A 593 -8.23 -18.36 15.06
CA LEU A 593 -8.65 -19.76 15.28
C LEU A 593 -10.17 -19.86 15.39
N ALA A 594 -10.80 -18.94 16.13
CA ALA A 594 -12.27 -18.88 16.24
C ALA A 594 -12.92 -18.53 14.89
N GLU A 595 -12.35 -17.59 14.15
CA GLU A 595 -12.78 -17.19 12.80
C GLU A 595 -12.77 -18.38 11.84
N ALA A 596 -11.66 -19.11 11.77
CA ALA A 596 -11.53 -20.27 10.90
C ALA A 596 -12.57 -21.35 11.21
N ASP A 597 -12.86 -21.56 12.50
CA ASP A 597 -13.89 -22.49 12.95
C ASP A 597 -15.31 -22.03 12.58
N GLU A 598 -15.60 -20.75 12.71
CA GLU A 598 -16.90 -20.17 12.35
C GLU A 598 -17.12 -20.12 10.84
N VAL A 599 -16.13 -19.62 10.09
CA VAL A 599 -16.14 -19.59 8.62
C VAL A 599 -16.29 -21.01 8.08
N GLY A 600 -15.57 -21.98 8.65
CA GLY A 600 -15.69 -23.38 8.24
C GLY A 600 -17.09 -23.96 8.38
N GLN A 601 -17.91 -23.43 9.31
CA GLN A 601 -19.30 -23.85 9.52
C GLN A 601 -20.31 -23.12 8.63
N LEU A 602 -19.89 -22.10 7.86
CA LEU A 602 -20.77 -21.42 6.92
C LEU A 602 -21.14 -22.28 5.71
N PHE A 603 -20.47 -23.41 5.50
CA PHE A 603 -20.62 -24.27 4.33
C PHE A 603 -21.34 -25.58 4.67
N ALA A 604 -22.06 -26.14 3.70
CA ALA A 604 -22.72 -27.43 3.80
C ALA A 604 -22.33 -28.28 2.58
N PRO A 605 -21.47 -29.32 2.72
CA PRO A 605 -20.79 -29.75 3.96
C PRO A 605 -19.81 -28.68 4.50
N PRO A 606 -19.43 -28.74 5.79
CA PRO A 606 -18.44 -27.82 6.36
C PRO A 606 -17.14 -27.78 5.56
N ALA A 607 -16.46 -26.64 5.60
CA ALA A 607 -15.22 -26.45 4.86
C ALA A 607 -14.16 -27.49 5.25
N THR A 608 -13.36 -27.90 4.28
CA THR A 608 -12.23 -28.80 4.52
C THR A 608 -11.14 -28.04 5.26
N ARG A 609 -10.78 -28.49 6.47
CA ARG A 609 -9.61 -27.96 7.19
C ARG A 609 -8.35 -28.48 6.53
N VAL A 610 -7.51 -27.57 6.05
CA VAL A 610 -6.21 -27.88 5.47
C VAL A 610 -5.14 -27.60 6.52
N GLU A 611 -4.23 -28.56 6.69
CA GLU A 611 -3.13 -28.42 7.64
C GLU A 611 -2.25 -27.21 7.23
N PRO A 612 -1.83 -26.36 8.18
CA PRO A 612 -0.98 -25.20 7.89
C PRO A 612 0.47 -25.63 7.67
N ALA A 613 0.70 -26.64 6.83
CA ALA A 613 2.01 -27.15 6.46
C ALA A 613 2.27 -26.85 4.98
N LEU A 614 3.54 -26.59 4.61
CA LEU A 614 3.89 -26.16 3.26
C LEU A 614 3.34 -27.09 2.17
N THR A 615 3.51 -28.40 2.32
CA THR A 615 3.02 -29.37 1.33
C THR A 615 1.49 -29.34 1.20
N ALA A 616 0.75 -29.31 2.31
CA ALA A 616 -0.70 -29.29 2.30
C ALA A 616 -1.26 -28.01 1.67
N VAL A 617 -0.64 -26.86 1.95
CA VAL A 617 -1.02 -25.58 1.34
C VAL A 617 -0.67 -25.56 -0.15
N ILE A 618 0.48 -26.08 -0.56
CA ILE A 618 0.84 -26.19 -1.98
C ILE A 618 -0.13 -27.12 -2.73
N ASP A 619 -0.52 -28.24 -2.13
CA ASP A 619 -1.51 -29.14 -2.71
C ASP A 619 -2.88 -28.45 -2.86
N LEU A 620 -3.30 -27.65 -1.87
CA LEU A 620 -4.51 -26.82 -1.97
C LEU A 620 -4.41 -25.84 -3.15
N MET A 621 -3.27 -25.17 -3.31
CA MET A 621 -3.04 -24.23 -4.43
C MET A 621 -2.89 -24.92 -5.79
N ARG A 622 -2.73 -26.25 -5.80
CA ARG A 622 -2.83 -27.12 -6.98
C ARG A 622 -4.22 -27.72 -7.17
N GLY A 623 -5.19 -27.32 -6.35
CA GLY A 623 -6.60 -27.73 -6.43
C GLY A 623 -6.94 -28.99 -5.62
N THR A 624 -6.13 -29.37 -4.64
CA THR A 624 -6.39 -30.54 -3.77
C THR A 624 -6.36 -30.14 -2.28
N PRO A 625 -7.50 -30.12 -1.56
CA PRO A 625 -8.84 -30.42 -2.05
C PRO A 625 -9.33 -29.37 -3.05
N GLN A 626 -10.32 -29.74 -3.87
CA GLN A 626 -11.04 -28.76 -4.66
C GLN A 626 -11.85 -27.86 -3.73
N ALA A 627 -11.78 -26.54 -3.97
CA ALA A 627 -12.53 -25.55 -3.22
C ALA A 627 -12.99 -24.42 -4.16
N ASP A 628 -14.15 -23.86 -3.86
CA ASP A 628 -14.68 -22.64 -4.49
C ASP A 628 -14.36 -21.40 -3.64
N ILE A 629 -14.13 -21.60 -2.34
CA ILE A 629 -13.59 -20.58 -1.43
C ILE A 629 -12.36 -21.12 -0.71
N VAL A 630 -11.29 -20.33 -0.68
CA VAL A 630 -10.12 -20.56 0.17
C VAL A 630 -10.02 -19.44 1.19
N HIS A 631 -10.11 -19.78 2.47
CA HIS A 631 -9.97 -18.85 3.58
C HIS A 631 -8.68 -19.16 4.36
N VAL A 632 -7.83 -18.16 4.53
CA VAL A 632 -6.55 -18.29 5.22
C VAL A 632 -6.50 -17.30 6.38
N ALA A 633 -6.35 -17.80 7.60
CA ALA A 633 -6.24 -16.99 8.82
C ALA A 633 -4.96 -17.37 9.57
N LEU A 634 -3.87 -16.65 9.31
CA LEU A 634 -2.50 -16.99 9.72
C LEU A 634 -1.68 -15.72 10.00
N HIS A 635 -0.52 -15.88 10.63
CA HIS A 635 0.47 -14.80 10.64
C HIS A 635 1.02 -14.57 9.24
N GLY A 636 1.38 -13.32 8.96
CA GLY A 636 2.20 -12.95 7.81
C GLY A 636 3.34 -12.03 8.25
N GLN A 637 4.46 -12.09 7.52
CA GLN A 637 5.63 -11.28 7.80
C GLN A 637 6.18 -10.68 6.51
N PHE A 638 6.44 -9.38 6.56
CA PHE A 638 7.25 -8.65 5.60
C PHE A 638 8.60 -8.31 6.22
N ASP A 639 9.67 -8.80 5.61
CA ASP A 639 11.04 -8.43 5.94
C ASP A 639 11.74 -7.93 4.68
N ASN A 640 12.00 -6.62 4.60
CA ASN A 640 12.60 -6.01 3.42
C ASN A 640 14.11 -6.28 3.31
N GLN A 641 14.71 -7.04 4.25
CA GLN A 641 16.15 -7.30 4.34
C GLN A 641 16.49 -8.78 4.62
N GLY A 642 15.52 -9.71 4.57
CA GLY A 642 15.73 -11.10 5.02
C GLY A 642 15.04 -12.18 4.19
N GLU A 643 15.46 -13.44 4.43
CA GLU A 643 14.91 -14.66 3.80
C GLU A 643 13.58 -15.14 4.44
N GLN A 644 13.02 -14.37 5.38
CA GLN A 644 11.84 -14.73 6.21
C GLN A 644 10.63 -13.84 5.91
N GLU A 645 10.28 -13.74 4.63
CA GLU A 645 9.09 -13.04 4.13
C GLU A 645 8.03 -14.06 3.72
N GLY A 646 6.78 -13.87 4.16
CA GLY A 646 5.66 -14.70 3.70
C GLY A 646 4.58 -14.98 4.72
N ILE A 647 3.71 -15.95 4.38
CA ILE A 647 2.69 -16.49 5.29
C ILE A 647 3.37 -17.52 6.20
N VAL A 648 3.18 -17.39 7.51
CA VAL A 648 3.77 -18.31 8.48
C VAL A 648 2.96 -19.60 8.53
N LEU A 649 3.65 -20.70 8.28
CA LEU A 649 3.17 -22.07 8.34
C LEU A 649 3.91 -22.81 9.47
N LEU A 650 3.47 -24.04 9.72
CA LEU A 650 4.06 -24.95 10.68
C LEU A 650 4.81 -26.07 9.96
N ASP A 651 6.11 -26.19 10.24
CA ASP A 651 6.91 -27.35 9.91
C ASP A 651 7.03 -28.26 11.12
N ARG A 652 6.46 -29.46 11.03
CA ARG A 652 6.62 -30.52 12.03
C ARG A 652 7.74 -31.43 11.56
N GLY A 653 8.95 -31.14 12.03
CA GLY A 653 10.12 -31.97 11.76
C GLY A 653 9.95 -33.41 12.26
N VAL A 654 10.89 -34.29 11.91
CA VAL A 654 10.88 -35.72 12.29
C VAL A 654 10.89 -35.92 13.82
N ASP A 655 11.35 -34.92 14.57
CA ASP A 655 11.35 -34.87 16.03
C ASP A 655 9.99 -34.53 16.64
N GLY A 656 8.97 -34.24 15.83
CA GLY A 656 7.61 -33.88 16.26
C GLY A 656 7.51 -32.46 16.81
N VAL A 657 8.59 -31.67 16.79
CA VAL A 657 8.61 -30.29 17.26
C VAL A 657 8.20 -29.37 16.10
N ALA A 658 7.10 -28.66 16.29
CA ALA A 658 6.63 -27.68 15.33
C ALA A 658 7.53 -26.43 15.33
N ARG A 659 7.86 -25.93 14.14
CA ARG A 659 8.67 -24.73 13.90
C ARG A 659 7.95 -23.85 12.89
N ALA A 660 8.24 -22.55 12.92
CA ALA A 660 7.75 -21.64 11.89
C ALA A 660 8.47 -21.90 10.57
N GLN A 661 7.70 -21.93 9.48
CA GLN A 661 8.18 -21.96 8.10
C GLN A 661 7.45 -20.89 7.31
N PHE A 662 8.09 -20.29 6.31
CA PHE A 662 7.48 -19.23 5.50
C PHE A 662 7.08 -19.77 4.13
N LEU A 663 5.81 -19.58 3.78
CA LEU A 663 5.32 -19.73 2.41
C LEU A 663 5.59 -18.43 1.67
N THR A 664 6.18 -18.50 0.47
CA THR A 664 6.44 -17.32 -0.36
C THR A 664 5.57 -17.32 -1.63
N PRO A 665 5.31 -16.16 -2.26
CA PRO A 665 4.60 -16.10 -3.54
C PRO A 665 5.27 -16.95 -4.63
N VAL A 666 6.61 -16.97 -4.68
CA VAL A 666 7.38 -17.76 -5.67
C VAL A 666 7.06 -19.25 -5.59
N GLN A 667 6.86 -19.79 -4.38
CA GLN A 667 6.49 -21.21 -4.21
C GLN A 667 5.09 -21.51 -4.76
N LEU A 668 4.19 -20.54 -4.77
CA LEU A 668 2.83 -20.68 -5.30
C LEU A 668 2.76 -20.63 -6.82
N GLU A 669 3.80 -20.15 -7.53
CA GLU A 669 3.77 -20.03 -8.99
C GLU A 669 3.58 -21.36 -9.73
N THR A 670 3.85 -22.48 -9.06
CA THR A 670 3.61 -23.83 -9.60
C THR A 670 2.17 -24.32 -9.40
N GLY A 671 1.29 -23.50 -8.82
CA GLY A 671 -0.10 -23.81 -8.56
C GLY A 671 -0.99 -23.74 -9.81
N THR A 672 -2.19 -24.30 -9.72
CA THR A 672 -3.24 -24.20 -10.75
C THR A 672 -4.60 -24.36 -10.07
N LEU A 673 -5.24 -23.24 -9.79
CA LEU A 673 -6.56 -23.14 -9.20
C LEU A 673 -7.64 -23.24 -10.30
N ALA A 674 -7.75 -24.42 -10.93
CA ALA A 674 -8.64 -24.63 -12.08
C ALA A 674 -10.14 -24.39 -11.79
N SER A 675 -10.58 -24.56 -10.53
CA SER A 675 -11.95 -24.25 -10.11
C SER A 675 -12.25 -22.75 -10.11
N GLY A 676 -11.22 -21.90 -10.09
CA GLY A 676 -11.36 -20.45 -9.95
C GLY A 676 -11.96 -20.03 -8.62
N PRO A 677 -11.36 -20.40 -7.47
CA PRO A 677 -11.89 -20.04 -6.17
C PRO A 677 -11.80 -18.53 -5.91
N PHE A 678 -12.68 -18.07 -5.03
CA PHE A 678 -12.48 -16.81 -4.31
C PHE A 678 -11.55 -17.04 -3.12
N VAL A 679 -10.53 -16.21 -2.95
CA VAL A 679 -9.55 -16.33 -1.86
C VAL A 679 -9.68 -15.17 -0.88
N PHE A 680 -9.85 -15.46 0.41
CA PHE A 680 -9.81 -14.46 1.47
C PHE A 680 -8.57 -14.71 2.32
N LEU A 681 -7.63 -13.77 2.28
CA LEU A 681 -6.42 -13.81 3.07
C LEU A 681 -6.55 -12.88 4.27
N ASN A 682 -6.71 -13.48 5.44
CA ASN A 682 -6.61 -12.81 6.72
C ASN A 682 -5.23 -13.08 7.34
N ALA A 683 -4.19 -12.59 6.65
CA ALA A 683 -2.80 -12.71 7.07
C ALA A 683 -2.06 -11.42 6.73
N CYS A 684 -1.23 -10.91 7.66
CA CYS A 684 -0.55 -9.63 7.51
C CYS A 684 0.29 -9.53 6.23
N GLN A 685 0.21 -8.39 5.53
CA GLN A 685 1.13 -7.98 4.45
C GLN A 685 1.09 -8.80 3.14
N VAL A 686 0.05 -9.57 2.89
CA VAL A 686 -0.09 -10.43 1.69
C VAL A 686 -0.77 -9.76 0.47
N GLY A 687 -1.41 -8.60 0.65
CA GLY A 687 -2.07 -7.85 -0.44
C GLY A 687 -1.14 -6.94 -1.25
N ALA A 688 0.05 -6.68 -0.71
CA ALA A 688 1.03 -5.78 -1.29
C ALA A 688 1.88 -6.46 -2.37
N ASP A 689 1.73 -6.05 -3.63
CA ASP A 689 2.59 -6.54 -4.70
C ASP A 689 3.95 -5.81 -4.70
N GLU A 690 5.02 -6.53 -4.38
CA GLU A 690 6.41 -6.07 -4.53
C GLU A 690 6.89 -6.22 -5.97
N ARG A 691 7.97 -5.50 -6.35
CA ARG A 691 8.70 -5.76 -7.60
C ARG A 691 9.76 -6.82 -7.35
N VAL A 692 9.40 -8.09 -7.39
CA VAL A 692 10.40 -9.17 -7.43
C VAL A 692 10.80 -9.41 -8.88
N LEU A 693 12.07 -9.17 -9.22
CA LEU A 693 12.71 -9.49 -10.52
C LEU A 693 11.83 -9.14 -11.75
N GLY A 694 11.53 -7.86 -11.92
CA GLY A 694 10.92 -7.35 -13.14
C GLY A 694 9.42 -7.62 -13.29
N GLY A 695 8.69 -8.00 -12.25
CA GLY A 695 7.21 -7.96 -12.25
C GLY A 695 6.54 -8.05 -10.88
N TYR A 696 5.21 -8.14 -10.92
CA TYR A 696 4.28 -8.17 -9.78
C TYR A 696 4.52 -9.39 -8.88
N GLY A 697 4.88 -9.18 -7.61
CA GLY A 697 5.45 -10.20 -6.72
C GLY A 697 4.80 -10.32 -5.34
N GLY A 698 3.49 -10.08 -5.20
CA GLY A 698 2.73 -10.36 -3.96
C GLY A 698 1.84 -11.60 -4.06
N PHE A 699 1.23 -12.00 -2.93
CA PHE A 699 0.33 -13.16 -2.90
C PHE A 699 -0.92 -12.94 -3.73
N ALA A 700 -1.52 -11.74 -3.67
CA ALA A 700 -2.75 -11.45 -4.42
C ALA A 700 -2.56 -11.62 -5.93
N SER A 701 -1.54 -10.98 -6.52
CA SER A 701 -1.26 -11.16 -7.96
C SER A 701 -0.90 -12.62 -8.29
N THR A 702 -0.20 -13.33 -7.41
CA THR A 702 0.17 -14.74 -7.63
C THR A 702 -1.05 -15.66 -7.62
N LEU A 703 -1.95 -15.50 -6.67
CA LEU A 703 -3.19 -16.27 -6.59
C LEU A 703 -4.08 -16.04 -7.81
N LEU A 704 -4.19 -14.78 -8.26
CA LEU A 704 -4.88 -14.46 -9.51
C LEU A 704 -4.22 -15.18 -10.69
N ARG A 705 -2.89 -15.08 -10.87
CA ARG A 705 -2.17 -15.74 -11.98
C ARG A 705 -2.43 -17.25 -12.02
N ILE A 706 -2.45 -17.91 -10.86
CA ILE A 706 -2.67 -19.36 -10.83
C ILE A 706 -4.16 -19.75 -10.94
N GLY A 707 -5.09 -18.79 -10.99
CA GLY A 707 -6.47 -19.02 -11.41
C GLY A 707 -7.56 -18.49 -10.48
N ALA A 708 -7.25 -17.79 -9.37
CA ALA A 708 -8.28 -17.27 -8.47
C ALA A 708 -9.22 -16.27 -9.18
N SER A 709 -10.53 -16.37 -8.89
CA SER A 709 -11.55 -15.48 -9.46
C SER A 709 -11.60 -14.10 -8.79
N GLY A 710 -11.06 -14.02 -7.57
CA GLY A 710 -10.91 -12.80 -6.79
C GLY A 710 -10.13 -13.07 -5.51
N VAL A 711 -9.48 -12.04 -4.97
CA VAL A 711 -8.69 -12.10 -3.74
C VAL A 711 -9.02 -10.91 -2.85
N VAL A 712 -9.27 -11.16 -1.57
CA VAL A 712 -9.26 -10.10 -0.54
C VAL A 712 -8.04 -10.29 0.34
N ALA A 713 -7.25 -9.23 0.53
CA ALA A 713 -5.99 -9.31 1.27
C ALA A 713 -5.61 -7.97 1.91
N PRO A 714 -5.04 -7.95 3.12
CA PRO A 714 -4.63 -6.72 3.79
C PRO A 714 -3.31 -6.16 3.26
N LEU A 715 -3.19 -4.83 3.29
CA LEU A 715 -2.02 -4.04 2.92
C LEU A 715 -0.89 -4.07 3.95
N TRP A 716 -1.23 -4.15 5.24
CA TRP A 716 -0.30 -4.03 6.36
C TRP A 716 -0.72 -4.96 7.51
N ASN A 717 -0.06 -4.83 8.67
CA ASN A 717 -0.38 -5.64 9.85
C ASN A 717 -1.77 -5.30 10.39
N ILE A 718 -2.57 -6.33 10.57
CA ILE A 718 -3.95 -6.22 11.00
C ILE A 718 -4.10 -6.74 12.43
N ASP A 719 -4.98 -6.12 13.18
CA ASP A 719 -5.38 -6.60 14.50
C ASP A 719 -6.21 -7.89 14.37
N ASP A 720 -5.83 -8.94 15.10
CA ASP A 720 -6.44 -10.28 15.04
C ASP A 720 -7.97 -10.24 15.26
N VAL A 721 -8.42 -9.48 16.26
CA VAL A 721 -9.84 -9.41 16.63
C VAL A 721 -10.62 -8.65 15.56
N VAL A 722 -10.18 -7.44 15.19
CA VAL A 722 -10.90 -6.63 14.20
C VAL A 722 -10.87 -7.27 12.82
N ALA A 723 -9.79 -7.94 12.46
CA ALA A 723 -9.69 -8.62 11.18
C ALA A 723 -10.63 -9.83 11.10
N SER A 724 -10.74 -10.60 12.19
CA SER A 724 -11.74 -11.66 12.34
C SER A 724 -13.17 -11.13 12.19
N GLU A 725 -13.49 -10.01 12.84
CA GLU A 725 -14.78 -9.34 12.68
C GLU A 725 -15.04 -8.91 11.23
N VAL A 726 -14.04 -8.38 10.53
CA VAL A 726 -14.14 -7.99 9.12
C VAL A 726 -14.44 -9.21 8.24
N ALA A 727 -13.69 -10.30 8.37
CA ALA A 727 -13.91 -11.50 7.58
C ALA A 727 -15.32 -12.07 7.79
N ARG A 728 -15.76 -12.17 9.04
CA ARG A 728 -17.12 -12.61 9.39
C ARG A 728 -18.19 -11.70 8.81
N ALA A 729 -18.02 -10.38 8.91
CA ALA A 729 -18.96 -9.42 8.35
C ALA A 729 -19.03 -9.50 6.82
N VAL A 730 -17.89 -9.69 6.16
CA VAL A 730 -17.82 -9.86 4.70
C VAL A 730 -18.53 -11.14 4.27
N TYR A 731 -18.27 -12.29 4.88
CA TYR A 731 -18.98 -13.52 4.53
C TYR A 731 -20.47 -13.46 4.86
N ALA A 732 -20.84 -12.87 6.00
CA ALA A 732 -22.25 -12.71 6.37
C ALA A 732 -23.01 -11.86 5.34
N ALA A 733 -22.40 -10.79 4.84
CA ALA A 733 -22.99 -9.95 3.80
C ALA A 733 -22.96 -10.61 2.41
N ALA A 734 -21.81 -11.17 2.01
CA ALA A 734 -21.55 -11.60 0.65
C ALA A 734 -21.94 -13.06 0.36
N LEU A 735 -22.14 -13.92 1.37
CA LEU A 735 -22.59 -15.32 1.20
C LEU A 735 -23.93 -15.60 1.91
N GLY A 736 -24.31 -14.78 2.90
CA GLY A 736 -25.52 -14.98 3.70
C GLY A 736 -25.48 -16.21 4.62
N PRO A 737 -26.47 -16.36 5.52
CA PRO A 737 -26.55 -17.52 6.39
C PRO A 737 -26.81 -18.80 5.59
N PRO A 738 -26.41 -20.00 6.07
CA PRO A 738 -26.69 -21.27 5.39
C PRO A 738 -28.18 -21.55 5.13
N SER A 739 -29.06 -20.89 5.89
CA SER A 739 -30.52 -21.00 5.78
C SER A 739 -31.14 -20.08 4.72
N ALA A 740 -30.38 -19.14 4.15
CA ALA A 740 -30.80 -18.42 2.96
C ALA A 740 -30.73 -19.43 1.80
N GLY A 741 -31.87 -19.90 1.29
CA GLY A 741 -31.93 -20.89 0.21
C GLY A 741 -31.30 -20.40 -1.10
N ASP A 742 -31.44 -21.18 -2.18
CA ASP A 742 -30.91 -20.82 -3.50
C ASP A 742 -31.36 -19.41 -3.93
N GLY A 743 -30.40 -18.51 -4.11
CA GLY A 743 -30.64 -17.11 -4.48
C GLY A 743 -29.35 -16.31 -4.49
N ASP A 744 -29.32 -15.24 -5.29
CA ASP A 744 -28.17 -14.32 -5.33
C ASP A 744 -27.95 -13.71 -3.94
N SER A 745 -26.74 -13.86 -3.42
CA SER A 745 -26.26 -12.95 -2.40
C SER A 745 -26.43 -11.52 -2.89
N LEU A 746 -27.14 -10.70 -2.12
CA LEU A 746 -27.51 -9.35 -2.54
C LEU A 746 -26.33 -8.36 -2.49
N VAL A 747 -25.22 -8.72 -1.85
CA VAL A 747 -24.08 -7.83 -1.62
C VAL A 747 -22.83 -8.39 -2.30
N THR A 748 -22.20 -7.55 -3.12
CA THR A 748 -20.95 -7.89 -3.80
C THR A 748 -19.80 -7.87 -2.79
N VAL A 749 -18.72 -8.61 -3.06
CA VAL A 749 -17.54 -8.64 -2.17
C VAL A 749 -16.97 -7.23 -1.97
N ALA A 750 -16.88 -6.43 -3.03
CA ALA A 750 -16.36 -5.06 -2.94
C ALA A 750 -17.26 -4.14 -2.09
N GLU A 751 -18.59 -4.29 -2.16
CA GLU A 751 -19.51 -3.53 -1.32
C GLU A 751 -19.41 -3.95 0.16
N ALA A 752 -19.26 -5.25 0.43
CA ALA A 752 -19.09 -5.75 1.79
C ALA A 752 -17.82 -5.19 2.46
N VAL A 753 -16.71 -5.11 1.72
CA VAL A 753 -15.46 -4.50 2.19
C VAL A 753 -15.59 -2.98 2.32
N ARG A 754 -16.22 -2.29 1.36
CA ARG A 754 -16.51 -0.84 1.45
C ARG A 754 -17.29 -0.50 2.72
N ALA A 755 -18.29 -1.30 3.07
CA ALA A 755 -19.09 -1.10 4.29
C ALA A 755 -18.23 -1.14 5.56
N GLN A 756 -17.18 -1.97 5.61
CA GLN A 756 -16.24 -1.97 6.73
C GLN A 756 -15.38 -0.71 6.76
N ARG A 757 -14.85 -0.29 5.60
CA ARG A 757 -14.06 0.96 5.47
C ARG A 757 -14.83 2.19 5.94
N ALA A 758 -16.13 2.25 5.62
CA ALA A 758 -17.00 3.37 6.02
C ALA A 758 -17.20 3.55 7.53
N ARG A 759 -16.88 2.52 8.34
CA ARG A 759 -16.89 2.64 9.80
C ARG A 759 -15.69 3.44 10.33
N TYR A 760 -14.61 3.56 9.55
CA TYR A 760 -13.39 4.25 9.94
C TYR A 760 -13.50 5.77 9.74
N GLN A 761 -14.17 6.42 10.68
CA GLN A 761 -14.42 7.87 10.69
C GLN A 761 -13.68 8.55 11.84
N GLU A 762 -13.25 9.79 11.63
CA GLU A 762 -12.47 10.55 12.61
C GLU A 762 -13.17 10.61 13.98
N ASP A 763 -14.46 10.98 13.99
CA ASP A 763 -15.22 11.11 15.24
C ASP A 763 -15.35 9.79 16.01
N ALA A 764 -15.49 8.68 15.29
CA ALA A 764 -15.57 7.34 15.88
C ALA A 764 -14.22 6.94 16.51
N VAL A 765 -13.12 7.23 15.83
CA VAL A 765 -11.75 7.01 16.33
C VAL A 765 -11.45 7.92 17.52
N ARG A 766 -11.77 9.22 17.44
CA ARG A 766 -11.58 10.19 18.54
C ARG A 766 -12.37 9.80 19.78
N SER A 767 -13.54 9.21 19.59
CA SER A 767 -14.39 8.70 20.67
C SER A 767 -13.96 7.32 21.17
N SER A 768 -12.87 6.75 20.64
CA SER A 768 -12.37 5.41 20.98
C SER A 768 -13.44 4.31 20.82
N THR A 769 -14.22 4.40 19.75
CA THR A 769 -15.25 3.39 19.44
C THR A 769 -14.59 2.02 19.28
N PRO A 770 -15.02 0.99 20.03
CA PRO A 770 -14.43 -0.35 19.92
C PRO A 770 -14.42 -0.89 18.49
N GLY A 771 -13.30 -1.49 18.09
CA GLY A 771 -13.11 -2.06 16.75
C GLY A 771 -12.91 -1.05 15.61
N VAL A 772 -12.94 0.26 15.90
CA VAL A 772 -12.70 1.31 14.87
C VAL A 772 -11.24 1.70 14.85
N ILE A 773 -10.45 0.91 14.09
CA ILE A 773 -9.00 1.08 13.92
C ILE A 773 -8.61 0.92 12.44
N ALA A 774 -7.34 1.18 12.13
CA ALA A 774 -6.82 1.15 10.76
C ALA A 774 -7.02 -0.18 10.01
N THR A 775 -7.19 -1.31 10.71
CA THR A 775 -7.55 -2.62 10.13
C THR A 775 -8.75 -2.53 9.19
N LEU A 776 -9.74 -1.68 9.49
CA LEU A 776 -10.95 -1.52 8.68
C LEU A 776 -10.68 -1.00 7.25
N VAL A 777 -9.55 -0.32 7.03
CA VAL A 777 -9.13 0.20 5.72
C VAL A 777 -7.92 -0.52 5.13
N ALA A 778 -7.46 -1.60 5.77
CA ALA A 778 -6.29 -2.36 5.32
C ALA A 778 -6.58 -3.28 4.13
N PHE A 779 -7.81 -3.81 4.01
CA PHE A 779 -8.14 -4.84 3.03
C PHE A 779 -8.32 -4.28 1.62
N GLN A 780 -7.65 -4.87 0.65
CA GLN A 780 -7.85 -4.63 -0.78
C GLN A 780 -8.73 -5.72 -1.39
N VAL A 781 -9.42 -5.38 -2.48
CA VAL A 781 -10.26 -6.32 -3.22
C VAL A 781 -9.73 -6.42 -4.64
N PHE A 782 -9.25 -7.60 -5.01
CA PHE A 782 -8.89 -7.95 -6.37
C PHE A 782 -10.02 -8.79 -6.98
N GLY A 783 -10.53 -8.39 -8.14
CA GLY A 783 -11.70 -9.05 -8.74
C GLY A 783 -12.56 -8.09 -9.53
N HIS A 784 -13.69 -8.60 -10.02
CA HIS A 784 -14.76 -7.75 -10.52
C HIS A 784 -15.44 -7.03 -9.34
N PRO A 785 -15.77 -5.72 -9.41
CA PRO A 785 -16.38 -5.00 -8.28
C PRO A 785 -17.80 -5.50 -7.96
N ARG A 786 -18.42 -6.20 -8.91
CA ARG A 786 -19.70 -6.88 -8.70
C ARG A 786 -19.59 -8.39 -8.47
N LEU A 787 -18.38 -8.90 -8.16
CA LEU A 787 -18.20 -10.30 -7.80
C LEU A 787 -19.15 -10.68 -6.65
N ARG A 788 -19.99 -11.69 -6.90
CA ARG A 788 -20.90 -12.30 -5.93
C ARG A 788 -20.48 -13.73 -5.60
N LEU A 789 -20.72 -14.12 -4.36
CA LEU A 789 -20.57 -15.50 -3.89
C LEU A 789 -21.98 -16.09 -3.82
N ARG A 790 -22.30 -17.03 -4.71
CA ARG A 790 -23.63 -17.65 -4.79
C ARG A 790 -23.55 -19.06 -4.21
N ARG A 791 -24.38 -19.39 -3.23
CA ARG A 791 -24.49 -20.78 -2.76
C ARG A 791 -25.05 -21.64 -3.88
N ALA A 792 -24.36 -22.73 -4.21
CA ALA A 792 -24.83 -23.73 -5.16
C ALA A 792 -25.03 -25.05 -4.41
N GLY A 793 -26.23 -25.62 -4.53
CA GLY A 793 -26.67 -26.81 -3.80
C GLY A 793 -26.33 -28.14 -4.46
#